data_AF-A0A850BMX9-F1
#
_entry.id   AF-A0A850BMX9-F1
#
_cell.length_a   1.000
_cell.length_b   1.000
_cell.length_c   1.000
_cell.angle_alpha   90.00
_cell.angle_beta   90.00
_cell.angle_gamma   90.00
#
_symmetry.space_group_name_H-M   'P 1'
#
loop_
_entity.id
_entity.type
_entity.pdbx_description
1 polymer ?
#
loop_
_entity_poly.entity_id
_entity_poly.type
_entity_poly.pdbx_seq_one_letter_code
_entity_poly.pdbx_strand_id
1 'polypeptide(L)'
;MALADFSFAWEAAQGPAWAHLQVGRIRGREAVSEPYRYELTLIAKTPAPEVEIDDLIGKRASLRIATQSNPARKVVHGILVEAEELFEAPDGMVYRVVLMPPWARSMHRRKCRIFLDKTLREIVNAVLSGDPLMSLAAGAEVEDDDGSPMFSPAQEIFTWRVKDTSRLDDKRVRSYVVQYNESDFDFVSRLLEEEGLSYHFENGDEKCLLVITDNDGGRSRLSPDALGAAIPGRNVKSHKLGARLRPNGIILDDYNWKKPKLDMAAKAAGAGDLVEYGYPGGYPDAPDQGKPLATARLERYGVEARYAVGEGSVRVLSAASVFKLHHDDSEHEGEYVVTELEVKGEQQGVLSLPSGEKEAPWEARFELARRGSGGSVEDSRFRPAIRTRKPRIRGTHTAVVTADPSAGGAEINVGGPDGISIGCVRLRFRWDTEKARLAKEPSSTWVRVSQIFAGAGEGAVWHPRVGDEVLVDFEEGDPDRPIVVGRVYNGANLPARNGAPDSSMKSLSTPGGGTYNEIMFGDTAGGELLHYFAGKDQTTDVANYRRESVVTNATMTVGANNTETVGANRTETVGANDVLTVGSNQAVFIGANASLTIGGNFDHTVGANEVNTVGGSQKIEVASNLTETVGSVVLEAYGASRKITVGGAVTEDFGAAMTVSVGGNVNETCASHTLDVSAARLMVIGGNYKNEIGGNNTENVGAVSFLASGGPQTIKVSGAILRQAPIHLTVSGYEEDIKGGFAEAKLTDSSNTGISLSAIAETRGITGLSNSTEVFKGIDKGYKNKQEPTAIKLWAVGMVSSGVDLQAGGPQTDA
;
A
#
# COMPACT_ATOMS: atom_id res chain seq x y z
N MET A 1 39.49 47.50 -65.88
CA MET A 1 38.12 47.73 -65.37
C MET A 1 38.25 48.41 -64.01
N ALA A 2 37.35 49.33 -63.67
CA ALA A 2 37.21 49.72 -62.26
C ALA A 2 36.75 48.47 -61.48
N LEU A 3 37.32 48.23 -60.29
CA LEU A 3 36.77 47.18 -59.41
C LEU A 3 35.36 47.61 -59.00
N ALA A 4 34.40 46.70 -59.14
CA ALA A 4 33.06 46.90 -58.61
C ALA A 4 33.13 47.04 -57.09
N ASP A 5 32.40 48.01 -56.54
CA ASP A 5 32.31 48.20 -55.09
C ASP A 5 31.62 47.01 -54.42
N PHE A 6 30.70 46.35 -55.13
CA PHE A 6 29.97 45.17 -54.67
C PHE A 6 29.94 44.09 -55.76
N SER A 7 29.96 42.82 -55.37
CA SER A 7 29.80 41.68 -56.28
C SER A 7 28.94 40.61 -55.63
N PHE A 8 28.15 39.90 -56.42
CA PHE A 8 27.22 38.87 -55.92
C PHE A 8 27.36 37.60 -56.76
N ALA A 9 27.26 36.44 -56.10
CA ALA A 9 27.33 35.13 -56.73
C ALA A 9 26.45 34.12 -55.98
N TRP A 10 25.99 33.08 -56.69
CA TRP A 10 25.02 32.10 -56.17
C TRP A 10 25.21 30.70 -56.77
N GLU A 11 24.76 29.68 -56.03
CA GLU A 11 25.06 28.24 -56.22
C GLU A 11 24.62 27.61 -57.56
N ALA A 12 23.79 28.29 -58.36
CA ALA A 12 23.38 27.81 -59.68
C ALA A 12 23.57 28.84 -60.82
N ALA A 13 24.46 29.83 -60.63
CA ALA A 13 24.78 30.83 -61.64
C ALA A 13 25.31 30.20 -62.94
N GLN A 14 24.70 30.55 -64.08
CA GLN A 14 25.18 30.12 -65.40
C GLN A 14 26.16 31.16 -65.97
N GLY A 15 27.46 30.86 -65.91
CA GLY A 15 28.54 31.72 -66.41
C GLY A 15 29.51 32.18 -65.30
N PRO A 16 30.21 33.31 -65.45
CA PRO A 16 31.07 33.84 -64.40
C PRO A 16 30.24 34.27 -63.18
N ALA A 17 30.21 33.44 -62.14
CA ALA A 17 29.26 33.54 -61.03
C ALA A 17 29.18 34.93 -60.37
N TRP A 18 30.32 35.60 -60.18
CA TRP A 18 30.43 36.95 -59.60
C TRP A 18 29.98 38.11 -60.51
N ALA A 19 29.61 37.82 -61.75
CA ALA A 19 29.19 38.79 -62.76
C ALA A 19 27.84 38.48 -63.43
N HIS A 20 27.20 37.35 -63.08
CA HIS A 20 25.89 36.95 -63.62
C HIS A 20 24.80 37.95 -63.20
N LEU A 21 24.66 38.19 -61.89
CA LEU A 21 23.74 39.18 -61.32
C LEU A 21 24.54 40.33 -60.72
N GLN A 22 24.47 41.51 -61.34
CA GLN A 22 25.21 42.68 -60.87
C GLN A 22 24.46 43.37 -59.74
N VAL A 23 25.17 43.73 -58.67
CA VAL A 23 24.58 44.46 -57.54
C VAL A 23 24.35 45.91 -57.92
N GLY A 24 23.10 46.37 -57.84
CA GLY A 24 22.71 47.77 -58.02
C GLY A 24 22.56 48.51 -56.69
N ARG A 25 21.82 47.92 -55.73
CA ARG A 25 21.60 48.50 -54.38
C ARG A 25 21.67 47.44 -53.30
N ILE A 26 22.09 47.87 -52.10
CA ILE A 26 22.19 47.06 -50.89
C ILE A 26 21.49 47.80 -49.75
N ARG A 27 20.63 47.10 -49.01
CA ARG A 27 20.12 47.52 -47.70
C ARG A 27 20.27 46.35 -46.72
N GLY A 28 21.24 46.46 -45.81
CA GLY A 28 21.58 45.43 -44.84
C GLY A 28 21.27 45.83 -43.41
N ARG A 29 20.81 44.89 -42.59
CA ARG A 29 20.79 45.01 -41.14
C ARG A 29 21.39 43.76 -40.50
N GLU A 30 22.34 43.98 -39.60
CA GLU A 30 22.95 42.95 -38.75
C GLU A 30 22.78 43.36 -37.28
N ALA A 31 22.47 42.44 -36.38
CA ALA A 31 22.45 42.73 -34.95
C ALA A 31 22.96 41.53 -34.14
N VAL A 32 23.52 41.80 -32.97
CA VAL A 32 23.97 40.75 -32.06
C VAL A 32 22.74 40.04 -31.50
N SER A 33 22.73 38.71 -31.64
CA SER A 33 21.60 37.82 -31.33
C SER A 33 20.38 38.00 -32.25
N GLU A 34 20.59 38.45 -33.48
CA GLU A 34 19.59 38.38 -34.55
C GLU A 34 20.25 37.90 -35.87
N PRO A 35 19.53 37.13 -36.71
CA PRO A 35 19.98 36.83 -38.08
C PRO A 35 20.06 38.10 -38.93
N TYR A 36 21.17 38.28 -39.66
CA TYR A 36 21.28 39.40 -40.60
C TYR A 36 20.27 39.26 -41.75
N ARG A 37 19.81 40.40 -42.26
CA ARG A 37 18.95 40.48 -43.46
C ARG A 37 19.54 41.51 -44.41
N TYR A 38 19.91 41.07 -45.62
CA TYR A 38 20.42 41.90 -46.69
C TYR A 38 19.45 41.87 -47.87
N GLU A 39 18.76 42.98 -48.10
CA GLU A 39 17.92 43.21 -49.28
C GLU A 39 18.79 43.78 -50.39
N LEU A 40 18.86 43.04 -51.51
CA LEU A 40 19.73 43.34 -52.65
C LEU A 40 18.87 43.61 -53.87
N THR A 41 19.10 44.73 -54.55
CA THR A 41 18.59 44.96 -55.90
C THR A 41 19.66 44.53 -56.90
N LEU A 42 19.36 43.51 -57.68
CA LEU A 42 20.27 42.88 -58.65
C LEU A 42 19.77 43.10 -60.07
N ILE A 43 20.67 43.08 -61.06
CA ILE A 43 20.30 43.14 -62.48
C ILE A 43 21.06 42.05 -63.28
N ALA A 44 20.33 41.27 -64.07
CA ALA A 44 20.88 40.38 -65.09
C ALA A 44 21.12 41.21 -66.36
N LYS A 45 22.33 41.74 -66.54
CA LYS A 45 22.63 42.55 -67.74
C LYS A 45 22.89 41.69 -68.96
N THR A 46 22.25 42.00 -70.08
CA THR A 46 22.47 41.35 -71.38
C THR A 46 23.98 41.32 -71.73
N PRO A 47 24.58 40.18 -72.12
CA PRO A 47 23.97 38.91 -72.53
C PRO A 47 23.89 37.84 -71.43
N ALA A 48 23.97 38.20 -70.15
CA ALA A 48 23.76 37.24 -69.06
C ALA A 48 22.31 36.72 -69.09
N PRO A 49 22.07 35.42 -68.84
CA PRO A 49 20.73 34.88 -68.87
C PRO A 49 19.89 35.41 -67.71
N GLU A 50 18.61 35.65 -67.99
CA GLU A 50 17.58 35.90 -66.97
C GLU A 50 17.43 34.69 -66.05
N VAL A 51 16.88 34.92 -64.86
CA VAL A 51 16.79 33.92 -63.79
C VAL A 51 15.35 33.79 -63.33
N GLU A 52 14.82 32.57 -63.41
CA GLU A 52 13.52 32.22 -62.82
C GLU A 52 13.58 32.41 -61.30
N ILE A 53 12.60 33.13 -60.74
CA ILE A 53 12.59 33.51 -59.32
C ILE A 53 12.69 32.28 -58.40
N ASP A 54 11.96 31.21 -58.74
CA ASP A 54 11.93 29.97 -57.97
C ASP A 54 13.29 29.24 -57.92
N ASP A 55 14.15 29.44 -58.94
CA ASP A 55 15.50 28.85 -58.95
C ASP A 55 16.43 29.54 -57.94
N LEU A 56 16.16 30.79 -57.55
CA LEU A 56 16.95 31.51 -56.54
C LEU A 56 16.66 31.02 -55.11
N ILE A 57 15.41 30.65 -54.83
CA ILE A 57 14.95 30.38 -53.46
C ILE A 57 15.69 29.20 -52.83
N GLY A 58 16.21 29.42 -51.62
CA GLY A 58 16.96 28.44 -50.84
C GLY A 58 18.37 28.13 -51.33
N LYS A 59 18.83 28.71 -52.45
CA LYS A 59 20.22 28.58 -52.91
C LYS A 59 21.16 29.37 -52.03
N ARG A 60 22.38 28.85 -51.84
CA ARG A 60 23.45 29.60 -51.17
C ARG A 60 23.99 30.68 -52.09
N ALA A 61 24.30 31.83 -51.51
CA ALA A 61 24.81 33.00 -52.22
C ALA A 61 25.76 33.80 -51.33
N SER A 62 26.59 34.63 -51.96
CA SER A 62 27.57 35.49 -51.29
C SER A 62 27.56 36.89 -51.89
N LEU A 63 27.56 37.89 -51.02
CA LEU A 63 27.78 39.29 -51.33
C LEU A 63 29.21 39.68 -50.90
N ARG A 64 30.02 40.16 -51.83
CA ARG A 64 31.32 40.81 -51.54
C ARG A 64 31.15 42.33 -51.57
N ILE A 65 31.78 43.00 -50.62
CA ILE A 65 31.77 44.45 -50.40
C ILE A 65 33.22 44.92 -50.32
N ALA A 66 33.69 45.70 -51.30
CA ALA A 66 35.04 46.26 -51.30
C ALA A 66 35.17 47.29 -50.16
N THR A 67 36.02 47.03 -49.16
CA THR A 67 36.03 47.84 -47.93
C THR A 67 36.74 49.18 -48.07
N GLN A 68 37.56 49.33 -49.13
CA GLN A 68 38.51 50.43 -49.31
C GLN A 68 39.55 50.53 -48.16
N SER A 69 39.75 49.45 -47.42
CA SER A 69 40.74 49.30 -46.34
C SER A 69 41.25 47.85 -46.27
N ASN A 70 41.83 47.43 -45.14
CA ASN A 70 42.13 46.01 -44.86
C ASN A 70 41.06 45.41 -43.92
N PRO A 71 40.59 44.16 -44.14
CA PRO A 71 40.73 43.36 -45.37
C PRO A 71 40.12 44.04 -46.60
N ALA A 72 40.63 43.73 -47.79
CA ALA A 72 40.23 44.39 -49.04
C ALA A 72 38.72 44.24 -49.36
N ARG A 73 38.11 43.14 -48.90
CA ARG A 73 36.69 42.82 -49.05
C ARG A 73 36.10 42.34 -47.72
N LYS A 74 34.89 42.79 -47.41
CA LYS A 74 33.98 42.11 -46.48
C LYS A 74 33.12 41.18 -47.32
N VAL A 75 32.92 39.94 -46.86
CA VAL A 75 31.96 39.02 -47.46
C VAL A 75 30.78 38.83 -46.51
N VAL A 76 29.60 38.58 -47.09
CA VAL A 76 28.38 38.19 -46.39
C VAL A 76 27.84 36.98 -47.15
N HIS A 77 27.85 35.82 -46.51
CA HIS A 77 27.26 34.60 -47.08
C HIS A 77 25.77 34.55 -46.79
N GLY A 78 25.10 33.47 -47.18
CA GLY A 78 23.70 33.29 -46.89
C GLY A 78 22.99 32.32 -47.82
N ILE A 79 21.69 32.24 -47.62
CA ILE A 79 20.72 31.73 -48.58
C ILE A 79 19.77 32.85 -48.99
N LEU A 80 19.18 32.71 -50.18
CA LEU A 80 18.11 33.58 -50.63
C LEU A 80 16.78 33.07 -50.08
N VAL A 81 16.12 33.87 -49.23
CA VAL A 81 14.85 33.50 -48.56
C VAL A 81 13.63 34.12 -49.22
N GLU A 82 13.80 35.27 -49.87
CA GLU A 82 12.78 35.96 -50.67
C GLU A 82 13.46 36.38 -51.98
N ALA A 83 12.74 36.25 -53.09
CA ALA A 83 13.14 36.75 -54.40
C ALA A 83 11.90 37.25 -55.13
N GLU A 84 12.06 38.31 -55.92
CA GLU A 84 11.01 39.01 -56.63
C GLU A 84 11.57 39.64 -57.90
N GLU A 85 10.83 39.55 -58.99
CA GLU A 85 11.11 40.26 -60.24
C GLU A 85 10.47 41.65 -60.17
N LEU A 86 11.23 42.71 -60.46
CA LEU A 86 10.77 44.09 -60.29
C LEU A 86 10.31 44.73 -61.60
N PHE A 87 11.22 44.85 -62.57
CA PHE A 87 10.97 45.48 -63.87
C PHE A 87 12.11 45.22 -64.86
N GLU A 88 11.80 45.32 -66.15
CA GLU A 88 12.78 45.31 -67.24
C GLU A 88 13.43 46.68 -67.36
N ALA A 89 14.77 46.74 -67.28
CA ALA A 89 15.55 47.95 -67.56
C ALA A 89 16.18 47.87 -68.96
N PRO A 90 16.59 48.99 -69.59
CA PRO A 90 17.19 48.99 -70.93
C PRO A 90 18.43 48.09 -71.10
N ASP A 91 19.09 47.75 -69.98
CA ASP A 91 20.30 46.93 -69.93
C ASP A 91 20.02 45.45 -69.54
N GLY A 92 18.79 45.09 -69.16
CA GLY A 92 18.39 43.75 -68.71
C GLY A 92 17.44 43.73 -67.49
N MET A 93 17.11 42.54 -66.98
CA MET A 93 16.04 42.36 -66.00
C MET A 93 16.48 42.63 -64.55
N VAL A 94 15.65 43.35 -63.77
CA VAL A 94 15.93 43.75 -62.39
C VAL A 94 15.16 42.90 -61.38
N TYR A 95 15.87 42.37 -60.40
CA TYR A 95 15.36 41.52 -59.33
C TYR A 95 15.60 42.16 -57.95
N ARG A 96 14.75 41.85 -56.99
CA ARG A 96 15.00 42.01 -55.56
C ARG A 96 15.19 40.64 -54.94
N VAL A 97 16.26 40.45 -54.17
CA VAL A 97 16.48 39.24 -53.38
C VAL A 97 16.82 39.57 -51.95
N VAL A 98 16.57 38.63 -51.04
CA VAL A 98 16.86 38.79 -49.61
C VAL A 98 17.78 37.68 -49.16
N LEU A 99 19.01 38.07 -48.84
CA LEU A 99 20.07 37.23 -48.32
C LEU A 99 20.01 37.20 -46.78
N MET A 100 19.90 36.01 -46.21
CA MET A 100 19.91 35.77 -44.76
C MET A 100 20.89 34.62 -44.43
N PRO A 101 21.42 34.52 -43.20
CA PRO A 101 22.28 33.40 -42.85
C PRO A 101 21.50 32.08 -43.01
N PRO A 102 22.12 30.97 -43.41
CA PRO A 102 21.40 29.72 -43.67
C PRO A 102 20.73 29.10 -42.44
N TRP A 103 21.10 29.55 -41.24
CA TRP A 103 20.34 29.27 -40.01
C TRP A 103 18.88 29.78 -40.08
N ALA A 104 18.53 30.72 -40.96
CA ALA A 104 17.14 31.13 -41.23
C ALA A 104 16.22 29.96 -41.62
N ARG A 105 16.75 28.87 -42.19
CA ARG A 105 15.97 27.63 -42.44
C ARG A 105 15.34 27.04 -41.19
N SER A 106 15.94 27.29 -40.01
CA SER A 106 15.39 26.83 -38.73
C SER A 106 14.10 27.55 -38.32
N MET A 107 13.82 28.76 -38.86
CA MET A 107 12.53 29.46 -38.67
C MET A 107 11.37 28.70 -39.30
N HIS A 108 11.62 28.01 -40.42
CA HIS A 108 10.62 27.25 -41.16
C HIS A 108 10.44 25.80 -40.64
N ARG A 109 11.22 25.40 -39.63
CA ARG A 109 11.19 24.04 -39.07
C ARG A 109 10.57 24.05 -37.67
N ARG A 110 9.26 23.75 -37.58
CA ARG A 110 8.53 23.68 -36.30
C ARG A 110 8.38 22.25 -35.80
N LYS A 111 8.57 22.01 -34.50
CA LYS A 111 8.54 20.66 -33.90
C LYS A 111 7.96 20.67 -32.48
N CYS A 112 7.59 19.48 -32.01
CA CYS A 112 7.35 19.18 -30.60
C CYS A 112 8.33 18.10 -30.16
N ARG A 113 9.21 18.39 -29.19
CA ARG A 113 10.32 17.51 -28.76
C ARG A 113 10.58 17.63 -27.27
N ILE A 114 11.11 16.55 -26.70
CA ILE A 114 11.51 16.47 -25.29
C ILE A 114 13.01 16.18 -25.22
N PHE A 115 13.73 17.03 -24.51
CA PHE A 115 15.11 16.80 -24.09
C PHE A 115 15.11 16.47 -22.60
N LEU A 116 15.57 15.26 -22.27
CA LEU A 116 15.65 14.74 -20.90
C LEU A 116 17.11 14.54 -20.51
N ASP A 117 17.49 15.04 -19.34
CA ASP A 117 18.81 14.95 -18.71
C ASP A 117 19.97 15.31 -19.67
N LYS A 118 19.78 16.39 -20.45
CA LYS A 118 20.75 16.91 -21.42
C LYS A 118 21.23 18.30 -20.99
N THR A 119 22.49 18.62 -21.26
CA THR A 119 23.03 19.96 -21.03
C THR A 119 22.48 20.94 -22.07
N LEU A 120 22.52 22.24 -21.78
CA LEU A 120 22.17 23.28 -22.75
C LEU A 120 22.99 23.12 -24.05
N ARG A 121 24.28 22.80 -23.93
CA ARG A 121 25.17 22.54 -25.08
C ARG A 121 24.68 21.35 -25.91
N GLU A 122 24.35 20.22 -25.27
CA GLU A 122 23.82 19.03 -25.94
C GLU A 122 22.51 19.34 -26.69
N ILE A 123 21.61 20.11 -26.08
CA ILE A 123 20.31 20.51 -26.67
C ILE A 123 20.52 21.39 -27.91
N VAL A 124 21.26 22.50 -27.77
CA VAL A 124 21.48 23.45 -28.87
C VAL A 124 22.26 22.79 -30.01
N ASN A 125 23.29 22.00 -29.70
CA ASN A 125 24.02 21.23 -30.70
C ASN A 125 23.10 20.30 -31.51
N ALA A 126 22.19 19.58 -30.85
CA ALA A 126 21.27 18.65 -31.51
C ALA A 126 20.20 19.32 -32.38
N VAL A 127 19.81 20.55 -32.06
CA VAL A 127 18.84 21.32 -32.86
C VAL A 127 19.51 21.95 -34.08
N LEU A 128 20.66 22.61 -33.89
CA LEU A 128 21.44 23.23 -34.96
C LEU A 128 21.94 22.18 -35.96
N SER A 129 22.59 21.11 -35.49
CA SER A 129 23.07 19.99 -36.32
C SER A 129 21.93 19.11 -36.85
N GLY A 130 20.68 19.40 -36.47
CA GLY A 130 19.50 18.85 -37.12
C GLY A 130 19.25 19.46 -38.51
N ASP A 131 19.99 20.50 -38.91
CA ASP A 131 20.05 20.96 -40.30
C ASP A 131 21.18 20.27 -41.08
N PRO A 132 20.90 19.65 -42.24
CA PRO A 132 21.94 19.03 -43.07
C PRO A 132 23.05 19.96 -43.54
N LEU A 133 22.85 21.29 -43.54
CA LEU A 133 23.90 22.24 -43.88
C LEU A 133 24.76 22.65 -42.66
N MET A 134 24.17 22.69 -41.46
CA MET A 134 24.80 23.27 -40.27
C MET A 134 25.60 22.21 -39.49
N SER A 135 26.88 22.48 -39.22
CA SER A 135 27.75 21.54 -38.49
C SER A 135 28.57 22.21 -37.38
N LEU A 136 28.84 21.47 -36.30
CA LEU A 136 29.66 21.98 -35.19
C LEU A 136 31.14 21.97 -35.58
N ALA A 137 31.77 23.14 -35.56
CA ALA A 137 33.22 23.30 -35.74
C ALA A 137 33.83 23.92 -34.47
N ALA A 138 34.20 23.06 -33.52
CA ALA A 138 34.64 23.50 -32.19
C ALA A 138 35.91 24.37 -32.26
N GLY A 139 35.84 25.58 -31.70
CA GLY A 139 36.95 26.53 -31.71
C GLY A 139 37.23 27.17 -33.09
N ALA A 140 36.32 27.03 -34.05
CA ALA A 140 36.53 27.59 -35.39
C ALA A 140 36.67 29.12 -35.38
N GLU A 141 37.48 29.60 -36.31
CA GLU A 141 37.65 30.99 -36.73
C GLU A 141 37.53 31.03 -38.26
N VAL A 142 37.32 32.23 -38.81
CA VAL A 142 37.25 32.45 -40.27
C VAL A 142 38.41 33.34 -40.70
N GLU A 143 38.94 33.07 -41.89
CA GLU A 143 39.97 33.89 -42.53
C GLU A 143 39.31 34.94 -43.44
N ASP A 144 39.98 36.05 -43.73
CA ASP A 144 39.45 37.07 -44.64
C ASP A 144 39.31 36.54 -46.08
N ASP A 145 38.32 37.03 -46.83
CA ASP A 145 38.08 36.68 -48.25
C ASP A 145 39.35 36.89 -49.10
N ASP A 146 39.91 35.81 -49.66
CA ASP A 146 41.14 35.83 -50.48
C ASP A 146 40.98 36.61 -51.80
N GLY A 147 39.72 36.84 -52.18
CA GLY A 147 39.31 37.55 -53.36
C GLY A 147 39.19 36.69 -54.63
N SER A 148 39.23 35.36 -54.51
CA SER A 148 39.19 34.36 -55.58
C SER A 148 38.15 34.66 -56.66
N PRO A 149 38.48 34.53 -57.95
CA PRO A 149 37.54 34.74 -59.05
C PRO A 149 36.51 33.61 -59.19
N MET A 150 36.73 32.46 -58.53
CA MET A 150 35.77 31.37 -58.48
C MET A 150 34.73 31.63 -57.39
N PHE A 151 33.58 30.96 -57.48
CA PHE A 151 32.57 30.97 -56.44
C PHE A 151 32.35 29.55 -55.92
N SER A 152 32.53 29.39 -54.62
CA SER A 152 32.10 28.23 -53.86
C SER A 152 31.00 28.66 -52.88
N PRO A 153 29.89 27.92 -52.79
CA PRO A 153 28.92 28.10 -51.72
C PRO A 153 29.57 27.88 -50.34
N ALA A 154 29.35 28.80 -49.40
CA ALA A 154 29.96 28.71 -48.08
C ALA A 154 29.58 27.42 -47.32
N GLN A 155 30.51 26.97 -46.48
CA GLN A 155 30.26 25.97 -45.45
C GLN A 155 29.61 26.63 -44.24
N GLU A 156 28.51 26.03 -43.78
CA GLU A 156 27.74 26.51 -42.64
C GLU A 156 28.17 25.79 -41.37
N ILE A 157 28.78 26.55 -40.47
CA ILE A 157 29.37 26.03 -39.23
C ILE A 157 28.94 26.86 -38.03
N PHE A 158 28.98 26.25 -36.85
CA PHE A 158 28.78 26.96 -35.59
C PHE A 158 29.83 26.56 -34.55
N THR A 159 30.10 27.47 -33.62
CA THR A 159 31.11 27.28 -32.55
C THR A 159 30.66 27.91 -31.23
N TRP A 160 31.24 27.41 -30.13
CA TRP A 160 31.06 27.95 -28.79
C TRP A 160 32.34 28.65 -28.36
N ARG A 161 32.30 29.97 -28.18
CA ARG A 161 33.39 30.79 -27.59
C ARG A 161 32.90 31.38 -26.27
N VAL A 162 32.57 30.50 -25.33
CA VAL A 162 31.98 30.81 -24.01
C VAL A 162 33.04 30.64 -22.92
N LYS A 163 33.09 31.57 -21.96
CA LYS A 163 34.03 31.57 -20.83
C LYS A 163 33.44 30.94 -19.57
N ASP A 164 32.20 31.26 -19.21
CA ASP A 164 31.48 30.58 -18.13
C ASP A 164 30.67 29.40 -18.68
N THR A 165 31.23 28.20 -18.54
CA THR A 165 30.57 26.95 -18.95
C THR A 165 29.73 26.31 -17.84
N SER A 166 29.66 26.90 -16.64
CA SER A 166 29.08 26.27 -15.44
C SER A 166 27.62 25.86 -15.61
N ARG A 167 26.81 26.71 -16.26
CA ARG A 167 25.41 26.41 -16.61
C ARG A 167 25.24 25.72 -17.96
N LEU A 168 26.20 25.90 -18.88
CA LEU A 168 26.17 25.34 -20.22
C LEU A 168 26.30 23.80 -20.22
N ASP A 169 27.08 23.27 -19.27
CA ASP A 169 27.43 21.84 -19.18
C ASP A 169 26.87 21.12 -17.93
N ASP A 170 26.02 21.76 -17.11
CA ASP A 170 25.32 21.11 -16.00
C ASP A 170 23.91 20.64 -16.40
N LYS A 171 23.68 19.32 -16.35
CA LYS A 171 22.38 18.70 -16.67
C LYS A 171 21.27 19.09 -15.69
N ARG A 172 21.60 19.46 -14.45
CA ARG A 172 20.61 19.84 -13.41
C ARG A 172 19.93 21.17 -13.73
N VAL A 173 20.61 22.05 -14.46
CA VAL A 173 20.08 23.36 -14.88
C VAL A 173 18.82 23.19 -15.75
N ARG A 174 18.80 22.16 -16.60
CA ARG A 174 17.76 21.90 -17.62
C ARG A 174 17.47 20.41 -17.76
N SER A 175 17.15 19.76 -16.63
CA SER A 175 16.86 18.31 -16.58
C SER A 175 15.67 17.87 -17.43
N TYR A 176 14.71 18.76 -17.67
CA TYR A 176 13.58 18.55 -18.58
C TYR A 176 13.32 19.83 -19.36
N VAL A 177 13.47 19.77 -20.70
CA VAL A 177 13.20 20.89 -21.59
C VAL A 177 12.38 20.41 -22.79
N VAL A 178 11.33 21.14 -23.09
CA VAL A 178 10.40 20.87 -24.18
C VAL A 178 10.50 21.97 -25.22
N GLN A 179 10.71 21.56 -26.47
CA GLN A 179 10.40 22.37 -27.63
C GLN A 179 8.91 22.16 -27.93
N TYR A 180 8.04 23.16 -27.79
CA TYR A 180 6.59 22.96 -27.95
C TYR A 180 5.97 23.89 -29.00
N ASN A 181 5.65 23.33 -30.17
CA ASN A 181 4.99 24.04 -31.27
C ASN A 181 5.68 25.38 -31.65
N GLU A 182 7.00 25.41 -31.55
CA GLU A 182 7.87 26.55 -31.85
C GLU A 182 8.87 26.15 -32.94
N SER A 183 9.49 27.12 -33.61
CA SER A 183 10.51 26.81 -34.62
C SER A 183 11.83 26.37 -33.97
N ASP A 184 12.69 25.70 -34.74
CA ASP A 184 14.05 25.37 -34.32
C ASP A 184 14.87 26.66 -34.08
N PHE A 185 14.52 27.78 -34.75
CA PHE A 185 15.08 29.12 -34.47
C PHE A 185 14.62 29.68 -33.13
N ASP A 186 13.30 29.72 -32.89
CA ASP A 186 12.70 30.29 -31.68
C ASP A 186 13.21 29.55 -30.44
N PHE A 187 13.26 28.22 -30.52
CA PHE A 187 13.70 27.36 -29.43
C PHE A 187 15.15 27.63 -29.03
N VAL A 188 16.08 27.68 -29.99
CA VAL A 188 17.49 27.99 -29.69
C VAL A 188 17.64 29.44 -29.24
N SER A 189 16.97 30.39 -29.89
CA SER A 189 17.07 31.82 -29.54
C SER A 189 16.59 32.08 -28.11
N ARG A 190 15.42 31.57 -27.70
CA ARG A 190 14.96 31.74 -26.31
C ARG A 190 15.87 31.07 -25.30
N LEU A 191 16.45 29.90 -25.61
CA LEU A 191 17.37 29.22 -24.70
C LEU A 191 18.68 30.01 -24.51
N LEU A 192 19.21 30.63 -25.56
CA LEU A 192 20.37 31.51 -25.47
C LEU A 192 20.02 32.83 -24.74
N GLU A 193 18.86 33.42 -25.03
CA GLU A 193 18.34 34.61 -24.34
C GLU A 193 18.11 34.38 -22.84
N GLU A 194 17.46 33.27 -22.46
CA GLU A 194 17.18 32.88 -21.07
C GLU A 194 18.48 32.78 -20.25
N GLU A 195 19.57 32.33 -20.87
CA GLU A 195 20.89 32.10 -20.26
C GLU A 195 21.85 33.31 -20.37
N GLY A 196 21.45 34.38 -21.07
CA GLY A 196 22.31 35.54 -21.31
C GLY A 196 23.46 35.30 -22.29
N LEU A 197 23.34 34.30 -23.16
CA LEU A 197 24.30 33.97 -24.21
C LEU A 197 23.94 34.71 -25.50
N SER A 198 24.87 35.49 -26.02
CA SER A 198 24.70 36.18 -27.31
C SER A 198 25.19 35.31 -28.46
N TYR A 199 24.70 35.57 -29.67
CA TYR A 199 25.27 34.99 -30.89
C TYR A 199 25.54 36.04 -31.96
N HIS A 200 26.45 35.75 -32.88
CA HIS A 200 26.74 36.60 -34.05
C HIS A 200 27.28 35.73 -35.20
N PHE A 201 27.46 36.34 -36.37
CA PHE A 201 27.96 35.65 -37.55
C PHE A 201 29.29 36.25 -37.99
N GLU A 202 30.26 35.39 -38.23
CA GLU A 202 31.54 35.72 -38.83
C GLU A 202 31.57 35.10 -40.24
N ASN A 203 31.65 35.95 -41.26
CA ASN A 203 31.70 35.54 -42.66
C ASN A 203 33.15 35.75 -43.15
N GLY A 204 33.73 34.73 -43.76
CA GLY A 204 35.10 34.75 -44.26
C GLY A 204 35.30 33.69 -45.34
N ASP A 205 36.55 33.37 -45.70
CA ASP A 205 36.82 32.53 -46.87
C ASP A 205 36.08 31.18 -46.83
N GLU A 206 35.21 30.99 -47.83
CA GLU A 206 34.25 29.90 -48.01
C GLU A 206 33.45 29.48 -46.74
N LYS A 207 33.29 30.35 -45.73
CA LYS A 207 32.74 29.98 -44.41
C LYS A 207 31.78 31.03 -43.84
N CYS A 208 30.63 30.56 -43.40
CA CYS A 208 29.68 31.29 -42.57
C CYS A 208 29.65 30.63 -41.18
N LEU A 209 30.17 31.35 -40.18
CA LEU A 209 30.35 30.85 -38.82
C LEU A 209 29.38 31.53 -37.85
N LEU A 210 28.43 30.77 -37.32
CA LEU A 210 27.61 31.17 -36.17
C LEU A 210 28.42 31.01 -34.87
N VAL A 211 28.78 32.11 -34.23
CA VAL A 211 29.50 32.12 -32.95
C VAL A 211 28.53 32.34 -31.82
N ILE A 212 28.54 31.46 -30.81
CA ILE A 212 27.80 31.63 -29.54
C ILE A 212 28.79 32.02 -28.44
N THR A 213 28.54 33.13 -27.73
CA THR A 213 29.45 33.70 -26.73
C THR A 213 28.76 34.46 -25.59
N ASP A 214 29.39 34.44 -24.42
CA ASP A 214 28.99 35.11 -23.18
C ASP A 214 29.85 36.34 -22.83
N ASN A 215 30.84 36.71 -23.65
CA ASN A 215 31.79 37.80 -23.37
C ASN A 215 32.45 38.34 -24.65
N ASP A 216 33.22 39.43 -24.56
CA ASP A 216 33.84 40.04 -25.74
C ASP A 216 35.07 39.29 -26.28
N GLY A 217 35.67 38.41 -25.47
CA GLY A 217 36.77 37.55 -25.91
C GLY A 217 36.36 36.49 -26.94
N GLY A 218 35.05 36.22 -27.11
CA GLY A 218 34.54 35.37 -28.19
C GLY A 218 34.23 36.14 -29.48
N ARG A 219 34.39 37.46 -29.52
CA ARG A 219 34.06 38.32 -30.67
C ARG A 219 35.31 38.62 -31.50
N SER A 220 35.14 38.70 -32.82
CA SER A 220 36.21 39.14 -33.73
C SER A 220 36.64 40.58 -33.44
N ARG A 221 37.96 40.79 -33.31
CA ARG A 221 38.60 42.11 -33.27
C ARG A 221 38.94 42.55 -34.68
N LEU A 222 38.56 43.78 -35.02
CA LEU A 222 38.88 44.37 -36.31
C LEU A 222 40.41 44.52 -36.46
N SER A 223 40.94 44.25 -37.66
CA SER A 223 42.39 44.35 -37.95
C SER A 223 42.68 45.15 -39.22
N PRO A 224 43.38 46.30 -39.14
CA PRO A 224 43.68 47.08 -37.94
C PRO A 224 42.42 47.41 -37.12
N ASP A 225 42.56 47.71 -35.83
CA ASP A 225 41.44 47.93 -34.90
C ASP A 225 40.82 49.34 -34.99
N ALA A 226 41.61 50.30 -35.47
CA ALA A 226 41.26 51.72 -35.52
C ALA A 226 40.13 52.09 -36.51
N LEU A 227 39.20 52.90 -36.02
CA LEU A 227 38.18 53.65 -36.76
C LEU A 227 38.17 55.12 -36.27
N GLY A 228 37.86 56.08 -37.14
CA GLY A 228 37.85 57.50 -36.74
C GLY A 228 37.69 58.46 -37.91
N ALA A 229 37.45 59.75 -37.63
CA ALA A 229 37.09 60.74 -38.67
C ALA A 229 38.16 60.91 -39.77
N ALA A 230 39.44 60.75 -39.45
CA ALA A 230 40.56 60.96 -40.38
C ALA A 230 41.07 59.70 -41.09
N ILE A 231 40.44 58.52 -40.91
CA ILE A 231 40.97 57.24 -41.42
C ILE A 231 40.28 56.84 -42.74
N PRO A 232 41.01 56.76 -43.89
CA PRO A 232 40.43 56.36 -45.18
C PRO A 232 39.82 54.95 -45.15
N GLY A 233 38.67 54.77 -45.82
CA GLY A 233 37.86 53.52 -45.80
C GLY A 233 37.21 53.19 -44.44
N ARG A 234 37.56 53.94 -43.40
CA ARG A 234 37.33 53.67 -41.97
C ARG A 234 36.84 54.92 -41.23
N ASN A 235 36.22 55.83 -41.99
CA ASN A 235 35.71 57.11 -41.53
C ASN A 235 34.45 56.95 -40.67
N VAL A 236 34.52 57.45 -39.44
CA VAL A 236 33.35 57.71 -38.59
C VAL A 236 33.02 59.21 -38.70
N LYS A 237 31.83 59.52 -39.22
CA LYS A 237 31.36 60.89 -39.51
C LYS A 237 30.68 61.53 -38.31
N SER A 238 29.96 60.76 -37.50
CA SER A 238 29.43 61.21 -36.21
C SER A 238 29.45 60.08 -35.18
N HIS A 239 29.59 60.44 -33.91
CA HIS A 239 29.52 59.53 -32.78
C HIS A 239 28.79 60.22 -31.63
N LYS A 240 27.79 59.55 -31.05
CA LYS A 240 26.85 60.10 -30.06
C LYS A 240 26.78 59.16 -28.87
N LEU A 241 26.90 59.70 -27.66
CA LEU A 241 26.73 58.95 -26.42
C LEU A 241 25.31 59.14 -25.91
N GLY A 242 24.69 58.08 -25.40
CA GLY A 242 23.31 58.10 -24.92
C GLY A 242 23.12 57.32 -23.63
N ALA A 243 22.11 57.73 -22.86
CA ALA A 243 21.67 57.01 -21.68
C ALA A 243 20.14 56.87 -21.67
N ARG A 244 19.63 55.76 -21.14
CA ARG A 244 18.18 55.50 -20.98
C ARG A 244 17.89 54.83 -19.63
N LEU A 245 16.76 55.18 -19.04
CA LEU A 245 16.35 54.63 -17.74
C LEU A 245 16.11 53.12 -17.83
N ARG A 246 16.71 52.34 -16.92
CA ARG A 246 16.57 50.89 -16.80
C ARG A 246 16.57 50.46 -15.33
N PRO A 247 16.05 49.26 -15.01
CA PRO A 247 16.23 48.66 -13.69
C PRO A 247 17.71 48.51 -13.33
N ASN A 248 18.02 48.72 -12.06
CA ASN A 248 19.36 48.57 -11.47
C ASN A 248 19.40 47.48 -10.39
N GLY A 249 18.29 46.79 -10.13
CA GLY A 249 18.25 45.54 -9.38
C GLY A 249 17.38 44.48 -10.07
N ILE A 250 17.74 43.21 -9.86
CA ILE A 250 17.00 42.03 -10.30
C ILE A 250 16.79 41.11 -9.10
N ILE A 251 15.55 40.69 -8.88
CA ILE A 251 15.19 39.60 -7.97
C ILE A 251 14.44 38.56 -8.79
N LEU A 252 15.02 37.38 -8.94
CA LEU A 252 14.31 36.20 -9.46
C LEU A 252 13.92 35.31 -8.29
N ASP A 253 12.83 34.58 -8.44
CA ASP A 253 12.32 33.67 -7.40
C ASP A 253 11.62 32.46 -8.04
N ASP A 254 11.62 31.32 -7.37
CA ASP A 254 11.06 30.06 -7.91
C ASP A 254 10.61 29.14 -6.77
N TYR A 255 9.94 28.02 -7.07
CA TYR A 255 9.49 27.07 -6.05
C TYR A 255 10.06 25.68 -6.27
N ASN A 256 10.93 25.24 -5.35
CA ASN A 256 11.45 23.87 -5.32
C ASN A 256 10.57 22.97 -4.43
N TRP A 257 9.65 22.22 -5.04
CA TRP A 257 8.80 21.26 -4.33
C TRP A 257 9.56 20.11 -3.65
N LYS A 258 10.79 19.78 -4.09
CA LYS A 258 11.66 18.78 -3.42
C LYS A 258 12.18 19.31 -2.08
N LYS A 259 12.30 20.64 -1.95
CA LYS A 259 12.82 21.34 -0.77
C LYS A 259 11.94 22.56 -0.43
N PRO A 260 10.66 22.39 -0.01
CA PRO A 260 9.69 23.51 0.08
C PRO A 260 10.04 24.65 1.06
N LYS A 261 11.07 24.48 1.90
CA LYS A 261 11.56 25.49 2.86
C LYS A 261 12.85 26.19 2.41
N LEU A 262 13.38 25.84 1.23
CA LEU A 262 14.57 26.48 0.67
C LEU A 262 14.19 27.87 0.14
N ASP A 263 14.87 28.92 0.59
CA ASP A 263 14.78 30.24 -0.02
C ASP A 263 15.41 30.18 -1.42
N MET A 264 14.58 30.44 -2.44
CA MET A 264 14.97 30.38 -3.85
C MET A 264 15.31 31.77 -4.43
N ALA A 265 15.20 32.85 -3.65
CA ALA A 265 15.35 34.20 -4.16
C ALA A 265 16.80 34.51 -4.60
N ALA A 266 17.03 34.59 -5.92
CA ALA A 266 18.31 34.95 -6.51
C ALA A 266 18.34 36.45 -6.83
N LYS A 267 19.37 37.16 -6.33
CA LYS A 267 19.44 38.63 -6.38
C LYS A 267 20.73 39.12 -7.03
N ALA A 268 20.60 40.14 -7.88
CA ALA A 268 21.71 40.94 -8.40
C ALA A 268 21.34 42.43 -8.25
N ALA A 269 22.24 43.26 -7.72
CA ALA A 269 21.95 44.66 -7.43
C ALA A 269 23.12 45.56 -7.85
N GLY A 270 22.78 46.71 -8.43
CA GLY A 270 23.65 47.84 -8.73
C GLY A 270 23.28 49.08 -7.92
N ALA A 271 23.71 50.25 -8.38
CA ALA A 271 23.49 51.51 -7.68
C ALA A 271 22.11 52.13 -8.00
N GLY A 272 21.09 51.79 -7.20
CA GLY A 272 19.81 52.50 -7.14
C GLY A 272 18.65 51.64 -6.65
N ASP A 273 17.42 52.09 -6.93
CA ASP A 273 16.17 51.61 -6.32
C ASP A 273 15.16 50.95 -7.28
N LEU A 274 15.44 50.92 -8.60
CA LEU A 274 14.54 50.34 -9.61
C LEU A 274 14.79 48.85 -9.78
N VAL A 275 13.94 48.02 -9.17
CA VAL A 275 14.08 46.56 -9.13
C VAL A 275 13.06 45.86 -10.02
N GLU A 276 13.52 44.94 -10.88
CA GLU A 276 12.66 43.93 -11.53
C GLU A 276 12.49 42.73 -10.59
N TYR A 277 11.25 42.31 -10.34
CA TYR A 277 10.94 41.01 -9.73
C TYR A 277 10.38 40.06 -10.78
N GLY A 278 10.87 38.81 -10.81
CA GLY A 278 10.44 37.79 -11.77
C GLY A 278 10.17 36.43 -11.12
N TYR A 279 8.97 35.91 -11.34
CA TYR A 279 8.56 34.55 -10.99
C TYR A 279 7.79 33.91 -12.17
N PRO A 280 8.03 32.63 -12.52
CA PRO A 280 9.10 31.77 -12.02
C PRO A 280 10.47 32.20 -12.58
N GLY A 281 11.53 31.97 -11.80
CA GLY A 281 12.89 32.40 -12.09
C GLY A 281 13.62 31.56 -13.15
N GLY A 282 13.19 30.31 -13.38
CA GLY A 282 13.77 29.43 -14.41
C GLY A 282 14.93 28.57 -13.90
N TYR A 283 14.96 28.26 -12.60
CA TYR A 283 15.99 27.44 -11.97
C TYR A 283 15.37 26.57 -10.85
N PRO A 284 14.94 25.33 -11.16
CA PRO A 284 14.06 24.58 -10.26
C PRO A 284 14.76 23.94 -9.04
N ASP A 285 16.08 23.78 -9.06
CA ASP A 285 16.79 22.98 -8.04
C ASP A 285 17.40 23.80 -6.89
N ALA A 286 18.03 24.95 -7.15
CA ALA A 286 18.72 25.74 -6.13
C ALA A 286 18.99 27.22 -6.52
N PRO A 287 19.08 28.16 -5.55
CA PRO A 287 19.24 29.60 -5.82
C PRO A 287 20.60 30.00 -6.41
N ASP A 288 21.63 29.17 -6.27
CA ASP A 288 22.94 29.37 -6.90
C ASP A 288 22.85 29.32 -8.43
N GLN A 289 21.98 28.45 -8.98
CA GLN A 289 21.64 28.42 -10.40
C GLN A 289 21.01 29.74 -10.87
N GLY A 290 20.19 30.40 -10.04
CA GLY A 290 19.52 31.65 -10.40
C GLY A 290 20.41 32.89 -10.39
N LYS A 291 21.53 32.88 -9.65
CA LYS A 291 22.41 34.05 -9.48
C LYS A 291 23.09 34.50 -10.80
N PRO A 292 23.62 33.61 -11.66
CA PRO A 292 24.08 34.00 -13.00
C PRO A 292 22.99 34.62 -13.85
N LEU A 293 21.75 34.10 -13.80
CA LEU A 293 20.62 34.62 -14.58
C LEU A 293 20.23 36.03 -14.14
N ALA A 294 20.15 36.28 -12.83
CA ALA A 294 19.91 37.62 -12.29
C ALA A 294 21.04 38.60 -12.66
N THR A 295 22.29 38.11 -12.66
CA THR A 295 23.46 38.91 -13.07
C THR A 295 23.40 39.26 -14.56
N ALA A 296 23.10 38.29 -15.43
CA ALA A 296 22.95 38.51 -16.87
C ALA A 296 21.83 39.51 -17.20
N ARG A 297 20.68 39.47 -16.51
CA ARG A 297 19.63 40.49 -16.69
C ARG A 297 20.07 41.88 -16.23
N LEU A 298 20.83 41.98 -15.14
CA LEU A 298 21.37 43.26 -14.68
C LEU A 298 22.44 43.82 -15.63
N GLU A 299 23.33 42.96 -16.14
CA GLU A 299 24.35 43.32 -17.14
C GLU A 299 23.71 43.83 -18.43
N ARG A 300 22.68 43.12 -18.94
CA ARG A 300 21.85 43.57 -20.06
C ARG A 300 21.33 45.00 -19.83
N TYR A 301 20.72 45.27 -18.69
CA TYR A 301 20.19 46.59 -18.38
C TYR A 301 21.27 47.66 -18.20
N GLY A 302 22.47 47.30 -17.70
CA GLY A 302 23.63 48.19 -17.68
C GLY A 302 24.09 48.62 -19.08
N VAL A 303 24.15 47.68 -20.03
CA VAL A 303 24.50 47.96 -21.43
C VAL A 303 23.41 48.73 -22.14
N GLU A 304 22.15 48.32 -21.99
CA GLU A 304 21.03 49.08 -22.53
C GLU A 304 21.02 50.51 -21.95
N ALA A 305 21.29 50.71 -20.66
CA ALA A 305 21.27 52.03 -20.03
C ALA A 305 22.37 52.99 -20.52
N ARG A 306 23.47 52.48 -21.09
CA ARG A 306 24.64 53.27 -21.55
C ARG A 306 25.05 52.85 -22.96
N TYR A 307 24.38 53.39 -23.96
CA TYR A 307 24.61 53.07 -25.37
C TYR A 307 25.41 54.17 -26.08
N ALA A 308 25.99 53.84 -27.23
CA ALA A 308 26.52 54.83 -28.17
C ALA A 308 26.03 54.54 -29.59
N VAL A 309 26.00 55.55 -30.45
CA VAL A 309 25.60 55.43 -31.86
C VAL A 309 26.63 56.12 -32.73
N GLY A 310 27.13 55.44 -33.75
CA GLY A 310 28.00 56.01 -34.77
C GLY A 310 27.38 55.96 -36.16
N GLU A 311 27.77 56.92 -37.01
CA GLU A 311 27.38 57.02 -38.41
C GLU A 311 28.64 57.34 -39.23
N GLY A 312 28.84 56.72 -40.39
CA GLY A 312 30.06 56.89 -41.19
C GLY A 312 30.06 56.13 -42.51
N SER A 313 31.20 56.08 -43.19
CA SER A 313 31.37 55.36 -44.46
C SER A 313 32.10 54.01 -44.28
N VAL A 314 32.08 53.44 -43.07
CA VAL A 314 32.82 52.22 -42.73
C VAL A 314 32.16 51.00 -43.36
N ARG A 315 32.90 50.25 -44.17
CA ARG A 315 32.41 49.05 -44.89
C ARG A 315 32.81 47.71 -44.26
N VAL A 316 33.79 47.73 -43.36
CA VAL A 316 34.42 46.53 -42.78
C VAL A 316 33.74 46.03 -41.49
N LEU A 317 32.87 46.84 -40.88
CA LEU A 317 32.16 46.45 -39.67
C LEU A 317 31.13 45.35 -39.93
N SER A 318 30.94 44.48 -38.93
CA SER A 318 29.83 43.54 -38.81
C SER A 318 29.23 43.63 -37.40
N ALA A 319 28.06 43.04 -37.18
CA ALA A 319 27.56 42.84 -35.82
C ALA A 319 28.57 42.03 -34.98
N ALA A 320 28.66 42.36 -33.70
CA ALA A 320 29.67 41.91 -32.72
C ALA A 320 31.13 42.33 -32.97
N SER A 321 31.48 42.99 -34.08
CA SER A 321 32.87 43.45 -34.30
C SER A 321 33.34 44.36 -33.16
N VAL A 322 34.52 44.07 -32.62
CA VAL A 322 35.20 44.90 -31.61
C VAL A 322 36.21 45.80 -32.31
N PHE A 323 36.13 47.11 -32.05
CA PHE A 323 37.02 48.10 -32.65
C PHE A 323 37.42 49.19 -31.65
N LYS A 324 38.46 49.94 -31.99
CA LYS A 324 38.90 51.12 -31.25
C LYS A 324 38.48 52.39 -32.00
N LEU A 325 37.73 53.26 -31.34
CA LEU A 325 37.38 54.57 -31.87
C LEU A 325 38.45 55.59 -31.49
N HIS A 326 39.04 56.21 -32.51
CA HIS A 326 39.84 57.41 -32.38
C HIS A 326 38.98 58.66 -32.51
N HIS A 327 39.01 59.51 -31.48
CA HIS A 327 38.23 60.73 -31.37
C HIS A 327 39.02 61.80 -30.62
N ASP A 328 38.90 63.07 -31.00
CA ASP A 328 39.62 64.19 -30.35
C ASP A 328 39.13 64.49 -28.91
N ASP A 329 38.10 63.76 -28.46
CA ASP A 329 37.49 63.87 -27.12
C ASP A 329 37.63 62.52 -26.39
N SER A 330 38.26 62.56 -25.22
CA SER A 330 38.54 61.38 -24.39
C SER A 330 37.31 60.76 -23.74
N GLU A 331 36.15 61.44 -23.71
CA GLU A 331 34.89 60.79 -23.34
C GLU A 331 34.38 59.86 -24.44
N HIS A 332 34.77 60.09 -25.70
CA HIS A 332 34.37 59.31 -26.86
C HIS A 332 35.43 58.28 -27.29
N GLU A 333 36.74 58.56 -27.10
CA GLU A 333 37.84 57.60 -27.31
C GLU A 333 37.62 56.31 -26.51
N GLY A 334 37.89 55.15 -27.11
CA GLY A 334 37.82 53.87 -26.41
C GLY A 334 37.53 52.67 -27.32
N GLU A 335 37.35 51.50 -26.71
CA GLU A 335 36.89 50.30 -27.43
C GLU A 335 35.36 50.15 -27.36
N TYR A 336 34.78 49.66 -28.46
CA TYR A 336 33.35 49.48 -28.63
C TYR A 336 33.04 48.13 -29.28
N VAL A 337 31.88 47.57 -28.96
CA VAL A 337 31.29 46.41 -29.65
C VAL A 337 30.12 46.89 -30.48
N VAL A 338 30.08 46.54 -31.77
CA VAL A 338 28.88 46.77 -32.61
C VAL A 338 27.75 45.86 -32.13
N THR A 339 26.68 46.43 -31.58
CA THR A 339 25.48 45.68 -31.17
C THR A 339 24.45 45.60 -32.28
N GLU A 340 24.37 46.63 -33.12
CA GLU A 340 23.53 46.67 -34.31
C GLU A 340 24.23 47.49 -35.41
N LEU A 341 24.06 47.09 -36.67
CA LEU A 341 24.63 47.70 -37.86
C LEU A 341 23.58 47.76 -38.96
N GLU A 342 23.24 48.96 -39.41
CA GLU A 342 22.42 49.24 -40.59
C GLU A 342 23.33 49.80 -41.70
N VAL A 343 23.23 49.24 -42.91
CA VAL A 343 24.04 49.65 -44.07
C VAL A 343 23.18 49.91 -45.30
N LYS A 344 23.57 50.93 -46.07
CA LYS A 344 23.02 51.25 -47.38
C LYS A 344 24.16 51.45 -48.38
N GLY A 345 24.00 50.97 -49.60
CA GLY A 345 24.97 51.17 -50.67
C GLY A 345 24.35 51.13 -52.05
N GLU A 346 24.88 51.92 -52.98
CA GLU A 346 24.42 52.00 -54.37
C GLU A 346 25.62 51.93 -55.33
N GLN A 347 25.61 50.95 -56.23
CA GLN A 347 26.68 50.78 -57.22
C GLN A 347 26.48 51.75 -58.39
N GLN A 348 27.32 52.78 -58.42
CA GLN A 348 27.29 53.78 -59.48
C GLN A 348 27.52 53.14 -60.86
N GLY A 349 26.61 53.40 -61.80
CA GLY A 349 26.68 52.92 -63.18
C GLY A 349 26.11 51.52 -63.45
N VAL A 350 25.56 50.82 -62.45
CA VAL A 350 24.85 49.54 -62.67
C VAL A 350 23.37 49.78 -63.01
N LEU A 351 22.63 50.42 -62.11
CA LEU A 351 21.22 50.78 -62.33
C LEU A 351 21.11 52.23 -62.81
N SER A 352 20.34 52.44 -63.89
CA SER A 352 19.92 53.77 -64.36
C SER A 352 18.44 53.98 -64.00
N LEU A 353 18.17 54.53 -62.82
CA LEU A 353 16.80 54.74 -62.34
C LEU A 353 16.19 56.04 -62.92
N PRO A 354 14.85 56.09 -63.17
CA PRO A 354 14.20 57.29 -63.72
C PRO A 354 14.20 58.50 -62.78
N SER A 355 14.25 58.27 -61.46
CA SER A 355 14.32 59.31 -60.44
C SER A 355 15.76 59.77 -60.23
N GLY A 356 16.04 61.06 -60.43
CA GLY A 356 17.36 61.67 -60.25
C GLY A 356 17.90 61.73 -58.81
N GLU A 357 17.33 60.96 -57.88
CA GLU A 357 17.86 60.75 -56.54
C GLU A 357 19.05 59.80 -56.58
N LYS A 358 20.26 60.32 -56.35
CA LYS A 358 21.45 59.52 -56.10
C LYS A 358 21.56 59.28 -54.60
N GLU A 359 21.52 58.03 -54.15
CA GLU A 359 21.89 57.71 -52.76
C GLU A 359 23.42 57.87 -52.61
N ALA A 360 23.92 58.04 -51.39
CA ALA A 360 25.36 58.05 -51.16
C ALA A 360 25.95 56.65 -51.47
N PRO A 361 27.19 56.55 -52.02
CA PRO A 361 27.76 55.26 -52.44
C PRO A 361 27.82 54.21 -51.32
N TRP A 362 27.98 54.66 -50.07
CA TRP A 362 27.86 53.83 -48.87
C TRP A 362 27.54 54.68 -47.64
N GLU A 363 26.59 54.23 -46.82
CA GLU A 363 26.32 54.75 -45.48
C GLU A 363 26.22 53.57 -44.50
N ALA A 364 26.88 53.69 -43.34
CA ALA A 364 26.76 52.77 -42.22
C ALA A 364 26.35 53.53 -40.96
N ARG A 365 25.39 52.98 -40.24
CA ARG A 365 24.90 53.44 -38.93
C ARG A 365 24.98 52.26 -37.96
N PHE A 366 25.50 52.47 -36.76
CA PHE A 366 25.75 51.38 -35.81
C PHE A 366 25.46 51.78 -34.36
N GLU A 367 24.71 50.95 -33.63
CA GLU A 367 24.57 51.04 -32.16
C GLU A 367 25.70 50.23 -31.52
N LEU A 368 26.24 50.75 -30.41
CA LEU A 368 27.46 50.27 -29.78
C LEU A 368 27.26 50.04 -28.28
N ALA A 369 27.80 48.93 -27.79
CA ALA A 369 28.09 48.74 -26.37
C ALA A 369 29.50 49.26 -26.06
N ARG A 370 29.65 50.00 -24.95
CA ARG A 370 30.91 50.64 -24.55
C ARG A 370 31.76 49.64 -23.74
N ARG A 371 33.03 49.45 -24.09
CA ARG A 371 33.95 48.53 -23.39
C ARG A 371 34.74 49.22 -22.27
N GLY A 372 34.04 49.91 -21.37
CA GLY A 372 34.64 50.68 -20.26
C GLY A 372 34.25 52.16 -20.24
N SER A 373 35.04 53.00 -19.56
CA SER A 373 34.86 54.46 -19.50
C SER A 373 36.15 55.21 -19.17
N GLY A 374 36.32 56.40 -19.73
CA GLY A 374 37.50 57.25 -19.46
C GLY A 374 38.82 56.60 -19.90
N GLY A 375 38.79 55.83 -21.00
CA GLY A 375 39.94 55.08 -21.49
C GLY A 375 40.19 53.72 -20.81
N SER A 376 39.40 53.29 -19.83
CA SER A 376 39.46 51.90 -19.36
C SER A 376 38.99 50.94 -20.47
N VAL A 377 39.62 49.76 -20.54
CA VAL A 377 39.17 48.66 -21.42
C VAL A 377 38.66 47.53 -20.54
N GLU A 378 37.35 47.32 -20.58
CA GLU A 378 36.59 46.35 -19.79
C GLU A 378 35.77 45.45 -20.72
N ASP A 379 35.15 44.39 -20.19
CA ASP A 379 34.14 43.65 -20.96
C ASP A 379 32.87 44.51 -21.12
N SER A 380 32.28 44.50 -22.31
CA SER A 380 31.02 45.19 -22.60
C SER A 380 29.88 44.66 -21.75
N ARG A 381 29.95 43.39 -21.33
CA ARG A 381 28.87 42.64 -20.65
C ARG A 381 27.59 42.64 -21.47
N PHE A 382 27.69 42.68 -22.81
CA PHE A 382 26.52 42.58 -23.68
C PHE A 382 25.81 41.25 -23.44
N ARG A 383 24.50 41.35 -23.18
CA ARG A 383 23.58 40.23 -22.98
C ARG A 383 22.38 40.45 -23.90
N PRO A 384 21.87 39.41 -24.56
CA PRO A 384 20.70 39.53 -25.43
C PRO A 384 19.47 40.00 -24.64
N ALA A 385 18.58 40.71 -25.31
CA ALA A 385 17.25 40.98 -24.75
C ALA A 385 16.35 39.74 -24.89
N ILE A 386 15.61 39.41 -23.84
CA ILE A 386 14.60 38.34 -23.89
C ILE A 386 13.42 38.85 -24.73
N ARG A 387 13.40 38.45 -26.01
CA ARG A 387 12.43 38.82 -27.04
C ARG A 387 11.62 37.61 -27.49
N THR A 388 12.27 36.46 -27.61
CA THR A 388 11.69 35.23 -28.12
C THR A 388 10.81 34.60 -27.04
N ARG A 389 9.50 34.57 -27.28
CA ARG A 389 8.52 34.13 -26.27
C ARG A 389 8.52 32.62 -26.15
N LYS A 390 8.87 32.11 -24.96
CA LYS A 390 8.63 30.70 -24.60
C LYS A 390 7.17 30.32 -24.86
N PRO A 391 6.88 29.24 -25.59
CA PRO A 391 5.51 28.82 -25.85
C PRO A 391 4.83 28.41 -24.53
N ARG A 392 3.55 28.77 -24.37
CA ARG A 392 2.72 28.37 -23.21
C ARG A 392 1.62 27.43 -23.67
N ILE A 393 1.46 26.33 -22.96
CA ILE A 393 0.28 25.45 -23.06
C ILE A 393 -0.88 26.16 -22.36
N ARG A 394 -2.02 26.28 -23.06
CA ARG A 394 -3.15 27.12 -22.65
C ARG A 394 -4.23 26.38 -21.85
N GLY A 395 -4.09 25.07 -21.69
CA GLY A 395 -5.02 24.23 -20.96
C GLY A 395 -4.52 22.79 -20.90
N THR A 396 -5.31 21.94 -20.26
CA THR A 396 -4.95 20.56 -19.94
C THR A 396 -4.78 19.69 -21.20
N HIS A 397 -3.75 18.84 -21.21
CA HIS A 397 -3.55 17.80 -22.23
C HIS A 397 -3.76 16.40 -21.66
N THR A 398 -4.12 15.43 -22.49
CA THR A 398 -4.04 14.01 -22.10
C THR A 398 -2.63 13.46 -22.32
N ALA A 399 -2.19 12.58 -21.41
CA ALA A 399 -0.99 11.77 -21.58
C ALA A 399 -1.26 10.32 -21.16
N VAL A 400 -0.40 9.40 -21.61
CA VAL A 400 -0.45 7.99 -21.17
C VAL A 400 0.70 7.75 -20.20
N VAL A 401 0.41 7.08 -19.08
CA VAL A 401 1.42 6.69 -18.09
C VAL A 401 2.24 5.52 -18.63
N THR A 402 3.57 5.58 -18.48
CA THR A 402 4.49 4.61 -19.10
C THR A 402 5.51 4.05 -18.10
N ALA A 403 5.95 2.81 -18.34
CA ALA A 403 7.16 2.27 -17.73
C ALA A 403 8.42 2.94 -18.31
N ASP A 404 9.52 2.96 -17.55
CA ASP A 404 10.84 3.26 -18.11
C ASP A 404 11.26 2.12 -19.08
N PRO A 405 12.09 2.36 -20.12
CA PRO A 405 12.42 1.33 -21.12
C PRO A 405 13.05 0.05 -20.55
N SER A 406 13.76 0.15 -19.43
CA SER A 406 14.35 -0.97 -18.68
C SER A 406 13.33 -1.79 -17.87
N ALA A 407 12.12 -1.27 -17.67
CA ALA A 407 11.03 -1.88 -16.90
C ALA A 407 9.83 -2.27 -17.80
N GLY A 408 10.10 -2.61 -19.07
CA GLY A 408 9.07 -3.01 -20.03
C GLY A 408 8.19 -4.16 -19.50
N GLY A 409 6.87 -3.95 -19.52
CA GLY A 409 5.88 -4.89 -18.98
C GLY A 409 5.47 -4.66 -17.51
N ALA A 410 6.07 -3.69 -16.81
CA ALA A 410 5.61 -3.30 -15.47
C ALA A 410 4.22 -2.63 -15.52
N GLU A 411 3.29 -3.09 -14.68
CA GLU A 411 1.96 -2.46 -14.50
C GLU A 411 2.03 -1.16 -13.67
N ILE A 412 3.06 -1.01 -12.84
CA ILE A 412 3.24 0.13 -11.93
C ILE A 412 4.65 0.70 -12.15
N ASN A 413 4.73 1.98 -12.48
CA ASN A 413 5.98 2.75 -12.55
C ASN A 413 5.80 4.05 -11.78
N VAL A 414 6.05 3.99 -10.47
CA VAL A 414 5.77 5.05 -9.51
C VAL A 414 7.01 5.27 -8.65
N GLY A 415 7.39 6.53 -8.46
CA GLY A 415 8.57 6.88 -7.65
C GLY A 415 8.77 8.39 -7.57
N GLY A 416 9.98 8.83 -7.85
CA GLY A 416 10.35 10.24 -7.96
C GLY A 416 11.86 10.46 -8.10
N PRO A 417 12.29 11.70 -8.35
CA PRO A 417 13.69 12.06 -8.49
C PRO A 417 14.40 12.03 -7.13
N ASP A 418 15.73 11.92 -7.15
CA ASP A 418 16.60 12.14 -5.98
C ASP A 418 16.28 11.29 -4.74
N GLY A 419 15.65 10.12 -4.92
CA GLY A 419 15.22 9.22 -3.85
C GLY A 419 13.90 9.62 -3.15
N ILE A 420 13.24 10.69 -3.61
CA ILE A 420 12.00 11.21 -3.04
C ILE A 420 10.80 10.44 -3.64
N SER A 421 10.34 9.39 -2.94
CA SER A 421 9.15 8.64 -3.34
C SER A 421 7.86 9.35 -2.90
N ILE A 422 7.36 10.26 -3.74
CA ILE A 422 6.10 11.01 -3.51
C ILE A 422 4.99 10.66 -4.53
N GLY A 423 5.11 9.52 -5.20
CA GLY A 423 4.05 9.05 -6.11
C GLY A 423 4.08 9.66 -7.51
N CYS A 424 5.24 10.16 -7.96
CA CYS A 424 5.39 10.65 -9.33
C CYS A 424 5.31 9.50 -10.34
N VAL A 425 4.89 9.82 -11.57
CA VAL A 425 4.79 8.89 -12.70
C VAL A 425 5.57 9.41 -13.91
N ARG A 426 5.82 8.54 -14.89
CA ARG A 426 6.38 8.91 -16.20
C ARG A 426 5.26 8.94 -17.23
N LEU A 427 5.28 9.93 -18.11
CA LEU A 427 4.21 10.23 -19.06
C LEU A 427 4.72 10.28 -20.48
N ARG A 428 3.94 9.75 -21.43
CA ARG A 428 4.11 10.00 -22.86
C ARG A 428 2.96 10.88 -23.36
N PHE A 429 3.29 12.09 -23.76
CA PHE A 429 2.35 13.02 -24.39
C PHE A 429 1.94 12.54 -25.78
N ARG A 430 0.73 12.91 -26.22
CA ARG A 430 0.19 12.50 -27.54
C ARG A 430 1.02 13.01 -28.73
N TRP A 431 1.71 14.14 -28.56
CA TRP A 431 2.58 14.76 -29.56
C TRP A 431 4.04 14.29 -29.51
N ASP A 432 4.43 13.45 -28.54
CA ASP A 432 5.77 12.84 -28.53
C ASP A 432 5.81 11.62 -29.46
N THR A 433 6.32 11.86 -30.68
CA THR A 433 6.39 10.86 -31.76
C THR A 433 7.79 10.27 -31.95
N GLU A 434 8.80 10.64 -31.16
CA GLU A 434 10.20 10.22 -31.37
C GLU A 434 10.46 8.79 -30.86
N LYS A 435 9.92 7.79 -31.60
CA LYS A 435 10.03 6.35 -31.28
C LYS A 435 11.45 5.88 -30.97
N ALA A 436 12.46 6.40 -31.68
CA ALA A 436 13.87 6.02 -31.48
C ALA A 436 14.45 6.51 -30.14
N ARG A 437 13.94 7.63 -29.62
CA ARG A 437 14.26 8.17 -28.28
C ARG A 437 13.53 7.37 -27.21
N LEU A 438 12.21 7.20 -27.38
CA LEU A 438 11.32 6.44 -26.47
C LEU A 438 11.72 4.98 -26.25
N ALA A 439 12.46 4.37 -27.18
CA ALA A 439 12.99 3.01 -27.04
C ALA A 439 14.27 2.93 -26.17
N LYS A 440 14.87 4.06 -25.79
CA LYS A 440 16.17 4.14 -25.10
C LYS A 440 16.14 4.98 -23.83
N GLU A 441 15.37 6.06 -23.84
CA GLU A 441 15.26 7.04 -22.76
C GLU A 441 13.83 7.03 -22.16
N PRO A 442 13.66 7.38 -20.87
CA PRO A 442 12.34 7.62 -20.30
C PRO A 442 11.51 8.64 -21.08
N SER A 443 10.19 8.48 -21.05
CA SER A 443 9.27 9.30 -21.85
C SER A 443 9.24 10.77 -21.41
N SER A 444 9.27 11.04 -20.11
CA SER A 444 9.28 12.37 -19.49
C SER A 444 10.18 12.40 -18.26
N THR A 445 10.32 13.57 -17.64
CA THR A 445 10.71 13.66 -16.22
C THR A 445 9.68 12.98 -15.29
N TRP A 446 9.99 12.87 -14.00
CA TRP A 446 9.04 12.41 -12.98
C TRP A 446 7.97 13.48 -12.74
N VAL A 447 6.72 13.19 -13.11
CA VAL A 447 5.59 14.11 -13.03
C VAL A 447 4.80 13.86 -11.75
N ARG A 448 4.57 14.92 -10.95
CA ARG A 448 3.78 14.85 -9.71
C ARG A 448 2.31 14.51 -10.02
N VAL A 449 1.66 13.79 -9.11
CA VAL A 449 0.26 13.36 -9.26
C VAL A 449 -0.62 13.95 -8.16
N SER A 450 -1.66 14.68 -8.55
CA SER A 450 -2.72 15.16 -7.67
C SER A 450 -3.47 13.99 -7.02
N GLN A 451 -3.66 14.10 -5.72
CA GLN A 451 -4.37 13.14 -4.87
C GLN A 451 -5.69 13.74 -4.38
N ILE A 452 -6.59 12.89 -3.88
CA ILE A 452 -7.92 13.33 -3.41
C ILE A 452 -7.78 14.34 -2.25
N PHE A 453 -6.81 14.09 -1.35
CA PHE A 453 -6.27 15.03 -0.37
C PHE A 453 -4.86 14.58 0.01
N ALA A 454 -4.00 15.50 0.44
CA ALA A 454 -2.62 15.21 0.85
C ALA A 454 -2.14 16.19 1.93
N GLY A 455 -1.53 15.65 2.99
CA GLY A 455 -0.97 16.40 4.12
C GLY A 455 0.26 15.73 4.70
N ALA A 456 0.77 16.23 5.83
CA ALA A 456 1.99 15.74 6.44
C ALA A 456 1.74 14.45 7.25
N GLY A 457 1.89 13.29 6.61
CA GLY A 457 1.61 11.98 7.22
C GLY A 457 0.14 11.53 7.09
N GLU A 458 -0.66 12.26 6.31
CA GLU A 458 -2.07 12.01 6.04
C GLU A 458 -2.36 12.19 4.54
N GLY A 459 -3.39 11.52 4.01
CA GLY A 459 -3.76 11.67 2.60
C GLY A 459 -4.47 10.45 2.02
N ALA A 460 -4.92 10.60 0.78
CA ALA A 460 -5.26 9.48 -0.09
C ALA A 460 -4.12 9.24 -1.08
N VAL A 461 -3.87 7.98 -1.46
CA VAL A 461 -2.78 7.64 -2.39
C VAL A 461 -3.32 6.71 -3.48
N TRP A 462 -3.55 7.28 -4.66
CA TRP A 462 -4.07 6.58 -5.84
C TRP A 462 -3.19 6.83 -7.05
N HIS A 463 -2.19 5.99 -7.25
CA HIS A 463 -1.27 6.11 -8.39
C HIS A 463 -1.91 5.59 -9.68
N PRO A 464 -1.87 6.36 -10.78
CA PRO A 464 -2.10 5.85 -12.12
C PRO A 464 -1.14 4.69 -12.46
N ARG A 465 -1.65 3.66 -13.13
CA ARG A 465 -0.90 2.52 -13.64
C ARG A 465 -0.33 2.78 -15.03
N VAL A 466 0.64 1.99 -15.43
CA VAL A 466 1.17 2.00 -16.80
C VAL A 466 0.05 1.61 -17.78
N GLY A 467 -0.21 2.48 -18.75
CA GLY A 467 -1.35 2.39 -19.67
C GLY A 467 -2.55 3.27 -19.30
N ASP A 468 -2.63 3.82 -18.09
CA ASP A 468 -3.69 4.75 -17.71
C ASP A 468 -3.59 6.07 -18.48
N GLU A 469 -4.75 6.67 -18.75
CA GLU A 469 -4.86 8.00 -19.34
C GLU A 469 -5.08 9.05 -18.26
N VAL A 470 -4.19 10.05 -18.25
CA VAL A 470 -4.16 11.11 -17.25
C VAL A 470 -4.32 12.47 -17.88
N LEU A 471 -4.94 13.37 -17.12
CA LEU A 471 -5.05 14.78 -17.41
C LEU A 471 -3.83 15.50 -16.83
N VAL A 472 -3.07 16.17 -17.70
CA VAL A 472 -1.84 16.89 -17.37
C VAL A 472 -2.05 18.38 -17.58
N ASP A 473 -1.92 19.13 -16.49
CA ASP A 473 -1.81 20.58 -16.52
C ASP A 473 -0.33 20.99 -16.45
N PHE A 474 -0.05 22.27 -16.64
CA PHE A 474 1.31 22.80 -16.71
C PHE A 474 1.43 24.02 -15.81
N GLU A 475 2.37 24.01 -14.86
CA GLU A 475 2.57 25.13 -13.93
C GLU A 475 2.94 26.39 -14.71
N GLU A 476 2.22 27.49 -14.51
CA GLU A 476 2.29 28.70 -15.35
C GLU A 476 2.09 28.44 -16.87
N GLY A 477 1.45 27.33 -17.25
CA GLY A 477 1.37 26.90 -18.65
C GLY A 477 2.73 26.58 -19.28
N ASP A 478 3.78 26.40 -18.48
CA ASP A 478 5.15 26.09 -18.94
C ASP A 478 5.23 24.61 -19.38
N PRO A 479 5.52 24.31 -20.67
CA PRO A 479 5.73 22.95 -21.15
C PRO A 479 6.74 22.12 -20.34
N ASP A 480 7.70 22.77 -19.68
CA ASP A 480 8.75 22.14 -18.87
C ASP A 480 8.25 21.75 -17.46
N ARG A 481 7.05 22.17 -17.04
CA ARG A 481 6.50 21.94 -15.69
C ARG A 481 5.15 21.20 -15.69
N PRO A 482 5.08 19.96 -16.21
CA PRO A 482 3.85 19.17 -16.16
C PRO A 482 3.47 18.75 -14.73
N ILE A 483 2.17 18.63 -14.48
CA ILE A 483 1.58 18.05 -13.27
C ILE A 483 0.29 17.29 -13.62
N VAL A 484 0.12 16.06 -13.10
CA VAL A 484 -1.11 15.30 -13.31
C VAL A 484 -2.19 15.81 -12.37
N VAL A 485 -3.29 16.32 -12.93
CA VAL A 485 -4.43 16.89 -12.20
C VAL A 485 -5.65 15.97 -12.17
N GLY A 486 -5.71 14.95 -13.03
CA GLY A 486 -6.85 14.04 -13.12
C GLY A 486 -6.59 12.77 -13.91
N ARG A 487 -7.61 11.91 -14.01
CA ARG A 487 -7.61 10.60 -14.66
C ARG A 487 -8.90 10.47 -15.46
N VAL A 488 -8.88 9.82 -16.62
CA VAL A 488 -10.09 9.61 -17.44
C VAL A 488 -10.17 8.18 -17.97
N TYR A 489 -11.40 7.66 -18.05
CA TYR A 489 -11.70 6.43 -18.78
C TYR A 489 -11.72 6.68 -20.29
N ASN A 490 -11.44 5.64 -21.08
CA ASN A 490 -11.41 5.70 -22.54
C ASN A 490 -11.89 4.36 -23.15
N GLY A 491 -11.83 4.23 -24.48
CA GLY A 491 -12.32 3.03 -25.18
C GLY A 491 -11.59 1.72 -24.88
N ALA A 492 -10.43 1.75 -24.20
CA ALA A 492 -9.71 0.58 -23.71
C ALA A 492 -9.83 0.45 -22.18
N ASN A 493 -9.59 1.54 -21.46
CA ASN A 493 -9.72 1.65 -20.01
C ASN A 493 -11.17 2.02 -19.68
N LEU A 494 -12.04 1.00 -19.63
CA LEU A 494 -13.47 1.17 -19.34
C LEU A 494 -13.72 1.51 -17.85
N PRO A 495 -14.86 2.17 -17.53
CA PRO A 495 -15.32 2.35 -16.15
C PRO A 495 -15.35 1.06 -15.33
N ALA A 496 -15.12 1.19 -14.01
CA ALA A 496 -15.14 0.06 -13.07
C ALA A 496 -16.48 -0.72 -13.10
N ARG A 497 -17.58 -0.01 -13.41
CA ARG A 497 -18.92 -0.52 -13.71
C ARG A 497 -19.55 0.32 -14.81
N ASN A 498 -20.29 -0.31 -15.73
CA ASN A 498 -20.88 0.34 -16.91
C ASN A 498 -22.39 0.61 -16.79
N GLY A 499 -22.98 0.43 -15.61
CA GLY A 499 -24.41 0.63 -15.36
C GLY A 499 -24.66 1.74 -14.34
N ALA A 500 -25.49 2.72 -14.69
CA ALA A 500 -26.14 3.55 -13.69
C ALA A 500 -27.23 2.72 -12.97
N PRO A 501 -27.46 2.92 -11.66
CA PRO A 501 -26.94 3.99 -10.81
C PRO A 501 -25.83 3.51 -9.84
N ASP A 502 -24.88 2.67 -10.28
CA ASP A 502 -23.79 2.21 -9.41
C ASP A 502 -22.64 3.24 -9.33
N SER A 503 -22.22 3.58 -8.12
CA SER A 503 -21.01 4.36 -7.82
C SER A 503 -19.98 3.48 -7.10
N SER A 504 -18.74 3.35 -7.60
CA SER A 504 -17.74 2.47 -6.96
C SER A 504 -16.30 2.98 -6.96
N MET A 505 -15.56 2.59 -5.92
CA MET A 505 -14.10 2.63 -5.86
C MET A 505 -13.59 1.20 -5.96
N LYS A 506 -12.98 0.85 -7.11
CA LYS A 506 -12.51 -0.51 -7.40
C LYS A 506 -11.02 -0.52 -7.72
N SER A 507 -10.29 -1.40 -7.05
CA SER A 507 -8.87 -1.67 -7.27
C SER A 507 -8.69 -3.07 -7.87
N LEU A 508 -7.70 -3.28 -8.72
CA LEU A 508 -7.31 -4.61 -9.22
C LEU A 508 -6.06 -5.10 -8.49
N SER A 509 -5.94 -6.41 -8.26
CA SER A 509 -4.69 -7.00 -7.79
C SER A 509 -3.56 -6.76 -8.81
N THR A 510 -2.32 -6.69 -8.34
CA THR A 510 -1.15 -6.35 -9.15
C THR A 510 0.05 -7.18 -8.69
N PRO A 511 0.87 -7.73 -9.60
CA PRO A 511 0.62 -7.84 -11.05
C PRO A 511 -0.52 -8.81 -11.40
N GLY A 512 -1.05 -8.71 -12.61
CA GLY A 512 -1.86 -9.76 -13.27
C GLY A 512 -3.37 -9.73 -13.04
N GLY A 513 -3.91 -8.83 -12.23
CA GLY A 513 -5.36 -8.54 -12.17
C GLY A 513 -6.31 -9.66 -11.70
N GLY A 514 -5.81 -10.79 -11.18
CA GLY A 514 -6.62 -11.98 -10.85
C GLY A 514 -7.71 -11.83 -9.76
N THR A 515 -7.67 -10.78 -8.94
CA THR A 515 -8.74 -10.43 -8.00
C THR A 515 -8.87 -8.91 -7.86
N TYR A 516 -9.82 -8.42 -7.05
CA TYR A 516 -10.07 -6.99 -6.86
C TYR A 516 -10.47 -6.68 -5.42
N ASN A 517 -10.43 -5.40 -5.04
CA ASN A 517 -11.15 -4.90 -3.86
C ASN A 517 -12.09 -3.79 -4.31
N GLU A 518 -13.32 -3.76 -3.80
CA GLU A 518 -14.36 -2.81 -4.20
C GLU A 518 -15.14 -2.30 -2.99
N ILE A 519 -15.39 -0.99 -2.98
CA ILE A 519 -16.48 -0.36 -2.23
C ILE A 519 -17.47 0.17 -3.27
N MET A 520 -18.72 -0.26 -3.23
CA MET A 520 -19.75 0.12 -4.20
C MET A 520 -21.07 0.49 -3.51
N PHE A 521 -21.69 1.56 -4.01
CA PHE A 521 -23.00 2.08 -3.66
C PHE A 521 -23.91 1.90 -4.88
N GLY A 522 -24.93 1.05 -4.76
CA GLY A 522 -25.93 0.83 -5.80
C GLY A 522 -27.17 1.63 -5.46
N ASP A 523 -27.39 2.77 -6.12
CA ASP A 523 -28.43 3.74 -5.78
C ASP A 523 -29.77 3.45 -6.50
N THR A 524 -30.10 2.17 -6.72
CA THR A 524 -31.38 1.77 -7.33
C THR A 524 -32.47 1.80 -6.27
N ALA A 525 -33.48 2.65 -6.45
CA ALA A 525 -34.56 2.83 -5.47
C ALA A 525 -35.31 1.51 -5.16
N GLY A 526 -35.37 1.13 -3.89
CA GLY A 526 -35.92 -0.15 -3.42
C GLY A 526 -35.02 -1.37 -3.63
N GLY A 527 -33.80 -1.16 -4.13
CA GLY A 527 -32.73 -2.15 -4.32
C GLY A 527 -31.38 -1.61 -3.87
N GLU A 528 -31.37 -0.68 -2.91
CA GLU A 528 -30.19 0.01 -2.43
C GLU A 528 -29.17 -0.97 -1.82
N LEU A 529 -27.91 -0.90 -2.26
CA LEU A 529 -26.86 -1.83 -1.85
C LEU A 529 -25.56 -1.12 -1.52
N LEU A 530 -25.01 -1.42 -0.35
CA LEU A 530 -23.64 -1.10 0.01
C LEU A 530 -22.81 -2.39 -0.02
N HIS A 531 -21.94 -2.52 -1.01
CA HIS A 531 -21.11 -3.71 -1.24
C HIS A 531 -19.65 -3.42 -0.86
N TYR A 532 -19.14 -4.19 0.10
CA TYR A 532 -17.72 -4.24 0.47
C TYR A 532 -17.15 -5.59 0.05
N PHE A 533 -16.15 -5.58 -0.84
CA PHE A 533 -15.46 -6.78 -1.29
C PHE A 533 -13.96 -6.65 -1.06
N ALA A 534 -13.41 -7.57 -0.26
CA ALA A 534 -11.98 -7.74 -0.07
C ALA A 534 -11.52 -8.99 -0.84
N GLY A 535 -10.54 -8.85 -1.72
CA GLY A 535 -10.06 -9.94 -2.58
C GLY A 535 -9.22 -11.00 -1.87
N LYS A 536 -8.91 -10.81 -0.57
CA LYS A 536 -8.20 -11.76 0.29
C LYS A 536 -8.52 -11.59 1.78
N ASP A 537 -7.84 -10.67 2.46
CA ASP A 537 -7.92 -10.47 3.91
C ASP A 537 -8.69 -9.17 4.22
N GLN A 538 -9.55 -9.18 5.24
CA GLN A 538 -10.24 -7.99 5.76
C GLN A 538 -10.02 -7.88 7.28
N THR A 539 -9.45 -6.77 7.73
CA THR A 539 -9.34 -6.38 9.14
C THR A 539 -10.22 -5.17 9.45
N THR A 540 -10.62 -5.01 10.71
CA THR A 540 -11.46 -3.88 11.16
C THR A 540 -11.18 -3.58 12.63
N ASP A 541 -10.37 -2.56 12.86
CA ASP A 541 -9.96 -2.12 14.20
C ASP A 541 -10.79 -0.91 14.64
N VAL A 542 -11.45 -1.01 15.80
CA VAL A 542 -12.29 0.07 16.34
C VAL A 542 -11.81 0.41 17.76
N ALA A 543 -11.11 1.53 17.91
CA ALA A 543 -10.39 1.90 19.12
C ALA A 543 -11.27 2.27 20.34
N ASN A 544 -12.59 2.29 20.22
CA ASN A 544 -13.51 2.66 21.31
C ASN A 544 -14.83 1.87 21.27
N TYR A 545 -15.69 2.14 20.29
CA TYR A 545 -17.06 1.59 20.27
C TYR A 545 -17.54 1.32 18.83
N ARG A 546 -17.92 0.07 18.56
CA ARG A 546 -18.66 -0.34 17.35
C ARG A 546 -20.14 -0.50 17.70
N ARG A 547 -21.02 0.01 16.84
CA ARG A 547 -22.46 -0.28 16.86
C ARG A 547 -22.87 -0.78 15.49
N GLU A 548 -23.71 -1.81 15.48
CA GLU A 548 -24.30 -2.39 14.29
C GLU A 548 -25.81 -2.56 14.55
N SER A 549 -26.63 -2.31 13.54
CA SER A 549 -28.08 -2.40 13.64
C SER A 549 -28.65 -2.86 12.31
N VAL A 550 -29.25 -4.04 12.31
CA VAL A 550 -29.84 -4.67 11.12
C VAL A 550 -31.33 -4.82 11.40
N VAL A 551 -32.16 -4.18 10.57
CA VAL A 551 -33.61 -4.05 10.82
C VAL A 551 -34.39 -5.31 10.46
N THR A 552 -33.92 -6.08 9.48
CA THR A 552 -34.61 -7.25 8.93
C THR A 552 -33.88 -8.55 9.25
N ASN A 553 -32.83 -8.88 8.49
CA ASN A 553 -32.12 -10.16 8.59
C ASN A 553 -30.61 -9.95 8.49
N ALA A 554 -29.85 -10.68 9.31
CA ALA A 554 -28.41 -10.83 9.19
C ALA A 554 -28.07 -12.30 8.91
N THR A 555 -26.97 -12.56 8.21
CA THR A 555 -26.46 -13.92 7.97
C THR A 555 -24.95 -13.88 7.95
N MET A 556 -24.30 -14.75 8.73
CA MET A 556 -22.85 -14.88 8.79
C MET A 556 -22.46 -16.30 8.42
N THR A 557 -21.55 -16.45 7.47
CA THR A 557 -21.02 -17.75 7.04
C THR A 557 -19.50 -17.71 7.15
N VAL A 558 -18.94 -18.56 8.00
CA VAL A 558 -17.49 -18.70 8.20
C VAL A 558 -17.07 -20.07 7.73
N GLY A 559 -16.26 -20.14 6.66
CA GLY A 559 -15.90 -21.40 6.00
C GLY A 559 -14.86 -22.26 6.74
N ALA A 560 -14.29 -21.77 7.85
CA ALA A 560 -13.30 -22.49 8.65
C ALA A 560 -13.51 -22.25 10.15
N ASN A 561 -12.80 -21.30 10.75
CA ASN A 561 -12.82 -21.04 12.20
C ASN A 561 -13.36 -19.64 12.50
N ASN A 562 -14.25 -19.54 13.50
CA ASN A 562 -14.64 -18.27 14.12
C ASN A 562 -14.13 -18.25 15.56
N THR A 563 -13.41 -17.19 15.94
CA THR A 563 -12.87 -17.00 17.29
C THR A 563 -13.35 -15.66 17.83
N GLU A 564 -14.07 -15.68 18.93
CA GLU A 564 -14.62 -14.48 19.58
C GLU A 564 -14.06 -14.36 21.00
N THR A 565 -13.51 -13.18 21.34
CA THR A 565 -12.96 -12.88 22.66
C THR A 565 -13.59 -11.60 23.18
N VAL A 566 -14.34 -11.69 24.28
CA VAL A 566 -14.97 -10.54 24.95
C VAL A 566 -14.27 -10.31 26.28
N GLY A 567 -13.60 -9.15 26.43
CA GLY A 567 -12.73 -8.87 27.59
C GLY A 567 -13.45 -8.55 28.91
N ALA A 568 -14.78 -8.41 28.90
CA ALA A 568 -15.60 -8.15 30.08
C ALA A 568 -16.91 -8.95 30.04
N ASN A 569 -18.00 -8.35 29.53
CA ASN A 569 -19.33 -8.95 29.54
C ASN A 569 -19.84 -9.15 28.10
N ARG A 570 -20.30 -10.36 27.78
CA ARG A 570 -21.21 -10.63 26.65
C ARG A 570 -22.64 -10.66 27.19
N THR A 571 -23.57 -10.06 26.45
CA THR A 571 -25.01 -10.16 26.74
C THR A 571 -25.73 -10.35 25.43
N GLU A 572 -26.61 -11.33 25.39
CA GLU A 572 -27.32 -11.77 24.20
C GLU A 572 -28.80 -11.91 24.54
N THR A 573 -29.67 -11.58 23.60
CA THR A 573 -31.12 -11.59 23.82
C THR A 573 -31.81 -11.93 22.51
N VAL A 574 -32.37 -13.14 22.44
CA VAL A 574 -33.09 -13.64 21.28
C VAL A 574 -34.59 -13.49 21.56
N GLY A 575 -35.29 -12.75 20.70
CA GLY A 575 -36.72 -12.42 20.92
C GLY A 575 -37.70 -13.57 20.66
N ALA A 576 -37.23 -14.69 20.13
CA ALA A 576 -38.02 -15.88 19.82
C ALA A 576 -37.19 -17.16 20.05
N ASN A 577 -36.81 -17.87 18.99
CA ASN A 577 -36.09 -19.14 19.07
C ASN A 577 -34.58 -18.94 18.89
N ASP A 578 -33.79 -19.55 19.77
CA ASP A 578 -32.36 -19.79 19.58
C ASP A 578 -32.15 -21.28 19.24
N VAL A 579 -31.26 -21.58 18.28
CA VAL A 579 -31.02 -22.93 17.77
C VAL A 579 -29.54 -23.11 17.48
N LEU A 580 -28.86 -23.87 18.35
CA LEU A 580 -27.45 -24.23 18.19
C LEU A 580 -27.33 -25.69 17.72
N THR A 581 -26.57 -25.92 16.65
CA THR A 581 -26.20 -27.26 16.17
C THR A 581 -24.68 -27.38 16.12
N VAL A 582 -24.11 -28.34 16.85
CA VAL A 582 -22.67 -28.62 16.88
C VAL A 582 -22.42 -30.01 16.31
N GLY A 583 -21.66 -30.11 15.22
CA GLY A 583 -21.43 -31.38 14.52
C GLY A 583 -20.40 -32.32 15.16
N SER A 584 -19.78 -31.90 16.26
CA SER A 584 -18.79 -32.67 17.02
C SER A 584 -18.87 -32.26 18.50
N ASN A 585 -17.77 -31.80 19.11
CA ASN A 585 -17.73 -31.50 20.54
C ASN A 585 -18.12 -30.05 20.86
N GLN A 586 -18.97 -29.85 21.85
CA GLN A 586 -19.15 -28.57 22.55
C GLN A 586 -18.41 -28.63 23.90
N ALA A 587 -17.66 -27.59 24.25
CA ALA A 587 -17.00 -27.47 25.54
C ALA A 587 -17.29 -26.09 26.15
N VAL A 588 -17.68 -26.06 27.42
CA VAL A 588 -18.08 -24.83 28.13
C VAL A 588 -17.34 -24.80 29.48
N PHE A 589 -16.59 -23.73 29.71
CA PHE A 589 -15.82 -23.51 30.95
C PHE A 589 -16.32 -22.25 31.64
N ILE A 590 -16.80 -22.37 32.88
CA ILE A 590 -17.37 -21.26 33.66
C ILE A 590 -16.58 -21.15 34.96
N GLY A 591 -15.86 -20.04 35.15
CA GLY A 591 -14.92 -19.86 36.26
C GLY A 591 -15.57 -19.54 37.62
N ALA A 592 -16.88 -19.31 37.66
CA ALA A 592 -17.62 -19.03 38.89
C ALA A 592 -18.99 -19.74 38.89
N ASN A 593 -20.07 -19.05 38.51
CA ASN A 593 -21.44 -19.56 38.61
C ASN A 593 -22.08 -19.70 37.23
N ALA A 594 -22.73 -20.85 36.98
CA ALA A 594 -23.67 -21.04 35.89
C ALA A 594 -25.10 -20.95 36.44
N SER A 595 -26.02 -20.32 35.72
CA SER A 595 -27.44 -20.30 36.06
C SER A 595 -28.26 -20.53 34.80
N LEU A 596 -29.16 -21.53 34.87
CA LEU A 596 -30.07 -21.90 33.79
C LEU A 596 -31.48 -21.87 34.38
N THR A 597 -32.38 -21.10 33.76
CA THR A 597 -33.80 -21.01 34.12
C THR A 597 -34.62 -21.33 32.89
N ILE A 598 -35.50 -22.31 33.00
CA ILE A 598 -36.34 -22.80 31.91
C ILE A 598 -37.79 -22.70 32.36
N GLY A 599 -38.60 -21.93 31.62
CA GLY A 599 -40.02 -21.70 31.95
C GLY A 599 -40.97 -22.79 31.44
N GLY A 600 -40.48 -23.70 30.59
CA GLY A 600 -41.20 -24.86 30.07
C GLY A 600 -40.49 -26.16 30.46
N ASN A 601 -40.34 -27.08 29.50
CA ASN A 601 -39.67 -28.36 29.70
C ASN A 601 -38.15 -28.26 29.49
N PHE A 602 -37.38 -29.08 30.21
CA PHE A 602 -35.96 -29.32 29.95
C PHE A 602 -35.75 -30.78 29.56
N ASP A 603 -35.63 -31.04 28.25
CA ASP A 603 -35.44 -32.37 27.72
C ASP A 603 -33.94 -32.66 27.55
N HIS A 604 -33.33 -33.35 28.52
CA HIS A 604 -31.93 -33.78 28.48
C HIS A 604 -31.81 -35.25 28.06
N THR A 605 -31.14 -35.52 26.94
CA THR A 605 -30.93 -36.89 26.43
C THR A 605 -29.44 -37.11 26.15
N VAL A 606 -28.85 -38.10 26.83
CA VAL A 606 -27.44 -38.48 26.67
C VAL A 606 -27.37 -39.88 26.05
N GLY A 607 -26.82 -39.98 24.83
CA GLY A 607 -26.79 -41.24 24.07
C GLY A 607 -25.72 -42.25 24.50
N ALA A 608 -24.86 -41.90 25.45
CA ALA A 608 -23.79 -42.74 25.97
C ALA A 608 -23.70 -42.64 27.51
N ASN A 609 -22.70 -41.93 28.04
CA ASN A 609 -22.49 -41.79 29.49
C ASN A 609 -22.70 -40.34 29.93
N GLU A 610 -23.51 -40.14 30.98
CA GLU A 610 -23.52 -38.90 31.76
C GLU A 610 -22.60 -39.08 32.99
N VAL A 611 -21.78 -38.06 33.30
CA VAL A 611 -20.92 -38.05 34.49
C VAL A 611 -21.08 -36.71 35.18
N ASN A 612 -21.69 -36.71 36.36
CA ASN A 612 -21.95 -35.51 37.16
C ASN A 612 -21.13 -35.55 38.46
N THR A 613 -20.05 -34.79 38.52
CA THR A 613 -19.15 -34.73 39.69
C THR A 613 -19.42 -33.47 40.50
N VAL A 614 -20.08 -33.61 41.65
CA VAL A 614 -20.36 -32.50 42.57
C VAL A 614 -19.37 -32.50 43.73
N GLY A 615 -18.47 -31.52 43.77
CA GLY A 615 -17.47 -31.38 44.84
C GLY A 615 -18.00 -30.76 46.15
N GLY A 616 -19.22 -30.23 46.13
CA GLY A 616 -19.92 -29.67 47.29
C GLY A 616 -21.22 -30.42 47.60
N SER A 617 -22.28 -29.70 47.97
CA SER A 617 -23.61 -30.30 48.15
C SER A 617 -24.42 -30.27 46.86
N GLN A 618 -24.97 -31.40 46.46
CA GLN A 618 -26.06 -31.46 45.47
C GLN A 618 -27.40 -31.36 46.20
N LYS A 619 -28.29 -30.49 45.74
CA LYS A 619 -29.70 -30.44 46.19
C LYS A 619 -30.59 -30.70 44.99
N ILE A 620 -31.41 -31.74 45.09
CA ILE A 620 -32.49 -32.04 44.13
C ILE A 620 -33.80 -31.79 44.87
N GLU A 621 -34.68 -30.96 44.29
CA GLU A 621 -35.98 -30.62 44.85
C GLU A 621 -37.04 -30.82 43.77
N VAL A 622 -37.94 -31.77 43.98
CA VAL A 622 -38.98 -32.14 43.03
C VAL A 622 -40.33 -31.91 43.70
N ALA A 623 -41.16 -31.03 43.12
CA ALA A 623 -42.43 -30.61 43.71
C ALA A 623 -43.57 -31.64 43.55
N SER A 624 -43.33 -32.70 42.77
CA SER A 624 -44.25 -33.79 42.46
C SER A 624 -43.44 -35.09 42.39
N ASN A 625 -43.72 -35.98 41.43
CA ASN A 625 -43.05 -37.26 41.31
C ASN A 625 -41.62 -37.14 40.79
N LEU A 626 -40.66 -37.73 41.50
CA LEU A 626 -39.37 -38.14 40.96
C LEU A 626 -39.47 -39.62 40.59
N THR A 627 -39.29 -39.94 39.30
CA THR A 627 -39.23 -41.32 38.82
C THR A 627 -37.82 -41.61 38.34
N GLU A 628 -37.12 -42.50 39.04
CA GLU A 628 -35.83 -43.05 38.61
C GLU A 628 -36.04 -44.46 38.07
N THR A 629 -35.36 -44.83 36.98
CA THR A 629 -35.46 -46.16 36.39
C THR A 629 -34.09 -46.56 35.87
N VAL A 630 -33.47 -47.55 36.52
CA VAL A 630 -32.11 -48.01 36.23
C VAL A 630 -32.16 -49.44 35.71
N GLY A 631 -31.73 -49.64 34.46
CA GLY A 631 -31.86 -50.92 33.75
C GLY A 631 -30.88 -52.03 34.15
N SER A 632 -30.02 -51.81 35.15
CA SER A 632 -29.01 -52.79 35.59
C SER A 632 -28.73 -52.71 37.09
N VAL A 633 -27.87 -51.78 37.54
CA VAL A 633 -27.41 -51.69 38.93
C VAL A 633 -27.39 -50.24 39.41
N VAL A 634 -27.86 -50.03 40.65
CA VAL A 634 -27.66 -48.81 41.42
C VAL A 634 -26.57 -49.09 42.45
N LEU A 635 -25.57 -48.22 42.55
CA LEU A 635 -24.50 -48.32 43.55
C LEU A 635 -24.39 -47.00 44.29
N GLU A 636 -24.78 -47.00 45.57
CA GLU A 636 -24.69 -45.84 46.46
C GLU A 636 -23.65 -46.09 47.55
N ALA A 637 -22.77 -45.12 47.81
CA ALA A 637 -21.78 -45.18 48.88
C ALA A 637 -21.81 -43.88 49.70
N TYR A 638 -22.21 -43.98 50.98
CA TYR A 638 -22.37 -42.83 51.87
C TYR A 638 -21.22 -42.77 52.89
N GLY A 639 -20.33 -41.78 52.76
CA GLY A 639 -19.12 -41.69 53.60
C GLY A 639 -19.33 -41.29 55.07
N ALA A 640 -20.55 -40.89 55.48
CA ALA A 640 -20.83 -40.47 56.85
C ALA A 640 -22.21 -40.95 57.35
N SER A 641 -23.30 -40.50 56.73
CA SER A 641 -24.65 -40.96 57.08
C SER A 641 -25.62 -40.81 55.91
N ARG A 642 -26.64 -41.67 55.88
CA ARG A 642 -27.82 -41.58 55.01
C ARG A 642 -29.04 -41.43 55.90
N LYS A 643 -29.85 -40.39 55.69
CA LYS A 643 -31.12 -40.19 56.41
C LYS A 643 -32.26 -40.13 55.41
N ILE A 644 -33.12 -41.15 55.43
CA ILE A 644 -34.43 -41.11 54.76
C ILE A 644 -35.45 -40.54 55.75
N THR A 645 -36.41 -39.76 55.25
CA THR A 645 -37.58 -39.33 56.01
C THR A 645 -38.75 -39.26 55.03
N VAL A 646 -39.77 -40.07 55.27
CA VAL A 646 -40.94 -40.21 54.38
C VAL A 646 -42.19 -39.93 55.20
N GLY A 647 -43.09 -39.08 54.69
CA GLY A 647 -44.33 -38.71 55.37
C GLY A 647 -45.48 -39.71 55.18
N GLY A 648 -45.34 -40.65 54.23
CA GLY A 648 -46.26 -41.75 53.97
C GLY A 648 -45.62 -43.12 54.20
N ALA A 649 -46.10 -44.13 53.48
CA ALA A 649 -45.51 -45.47 53.50
C ALA A 649 -44.20 -45.53 52.69
N VAL A 650 -43.32 -46.47 53.07
CA VAL A 650 -42.19 -46.94 52.26
C VAL A 650 -42.44 -48.40 51.93
N THR A 651 -42.15 -48.80 50.69
CA THR A 651 -42.23 -50.19 50.22
C THR A 651 -40.96 -50.48 49.45
N GLU A 652 -40.23 -51.53 49.85
CA GLU A 652 -39.02 -52.00 49.19
C GLU A 652 -39.22 -53.48 48.81
N ASP A 653 -39.39 -53.75 47.51
CA ASP A 653 -39.64 -55.09 46.99
C ASP A 653 -38.33 -55.71 46.44
N PHE A 654 -37.79 -56.71 47.12
CA PHE A 654 -36.55 -57.39 46.72
C PHE A 654 -36.85 -58.71 46.01
N GLY A 655 -36.59 -58.77 44.70
CA GLY A 655 -36.86 -59.97 43.89
C GLY A 655 -35.94 -61.18 44.12
N ALA A 656 -34.93 -61.07 44.99
CA ALA A 656 -33.98 -62.15 45.29
C ALA A 656 -33.57 -62.16 46.77
N ALA A 657 -32.47 -61.51 47.14
CA ALA A 657 -31.96 -61.48 48.51
C ALA A 657 -31.71 -60.03 48.98
N MET A 658 -32.11 -59.73 50.21
CA MET A 658 -31.73 -58.52 50.94
C MET A 658 -30.68 -58.90 51.98
N THR A 659 -29.51 -58.27 51.92
CA THR A 659 -28.42 -58.48 52.89
C THR A 659 -28.15 -57.18 53.64
N VAL A 660 -28.42 -57.16 54.94
CA VAL A 660 -28.12 -56.03 55.82
C VAL A 660 -26.93 -56.41 56.71
N SER A 661 -25.84 -55.64 56.64
CA SER A 661 -24.66 -55.82 57.47
C SER A 661 -24.31 -54.49 58.15
N VAL A 662 -24.22 -54.52 59.48
CA VAL A 662 -24.01 -53.33 60.31
C VAL A 662 -22.94 -53.63 61.35
N GLY A 663 -21.87 -52.84 61.37
CA GLY A 663 -20.76 -53.01 62.33
C GLY A 663 -21.02 -52.48 63.74
N GLY A 664 -22.13 -51.74 63.92
CA GLY A 664 -22.61 -51.23 65.20
C GLY A 664 -23.95 -51.87 65.59
N ASN A 665 -24.92 -51.05 65.98
CA ASN A 665 -26.26 -51.47 66.38
C ASN A 665 -27.31 -51.22 65.29
N VAL A 666 -28.30 -52.11 65.21
CA VAL A 666 -29.57 -51.88 64.50
C VAL A 666 -30.61 -51.51 65.56
N ASN A 667 -31.22 -50.33 65.41
CA ASN A 667 -32.31 -49.88 66.28
C ASN A 667 -33.59 -49.75 65.45
N GLU A 668 -34.56 -50.62 65.70
CA GLU A 668 -35.90 -50.54 65.12
C GLU A 668 -36.90 -50.07 66.18
N THR A 669 -37.72 -49.07 65.84
CA THR A 669 -38.78 -48.57 66.72
C THR A 669 -40.02 -48.27 65.89
N CYS A 670 -41.12 -48.97 66.18
CA CYS A 670 -42.39 -48.85 65.47
C CYS A 670 -43.55 -49.16 66.43
N ALA A 671 -44.79 -48.83 66.01
CA ALA A 671 -45.99 -49.15 66.80
C ALA A 671 -46.38 -50.63 66.72
N SER A 672 -46.04 -51.30 65.60
CA SER A 672 -46.25 -52.73 65.37
C SER A 672 -45.15 -53.22 64.43
N HIS A 673 -44.56 -54.36 64.75
CA HIS A 673 -43.59 -55.06 63.91
C HIS A 673 -44.13 -56.45 63.60
N THR A 674 -44.29 -56.77 62.31
CA THR A 674 -44.72 -58.09 61.83
C THR A 674 -43.64 -58.62 60.90
N LEU A 675 -43.18 -59.85 61.14
CA LEU A 675 -42.18 -60.54 60.32
C LEU A 675 -42.71 -61.91 59.93
N ASP A 676 -43.31 -62.00 58.75
CA ASP A 676 -43.79 -63.25 58.18
C ASP A 676 -42.66 -63.96 57.41
N VAL A 677 -42.35 -65.20 57.80
CA VAL A 677 -41.29 -66.01 57.17
C VAL A 677 -41.89 -67.33 56.71
N SER A 678 -41.92 -67.55 55.39
CA SER A 678 -42.61 -68.68 54.75
C SER A 678 -41.87 -70.02 54.82
N ALA A 679 -40.54 -70.00 55.01
CA ALA A 679 -39.70 -71.21 55.02
C ALA A 679 -39.05 -71.46 56.39
N ALA A 680 -38.00 -70.70 56.73
CA ALA A 680 -37.29 -70.85 58.00
C ALA A 680 -36.66 -69.52 58.45
N ARG A 681 -36.79 -69.20 59.74
CA ARG A 681 -36.09 -68.09 60.39
C ARG A 681 -34.97 -68.63 61.26
N LEU A 682 -33.73 -68.27 60.94
CA LEU A 682 -32.56 -68.57 61.76
C LEU A 682 -32.10 -67.29 62.47
N MET A 683 -31.93 -67.35 63.79
CA MET A 683 -31.35 -66.25 64.58
C MET A 683 -30.12 -66.77 65.32
N VAL A 684 -28.94 -66.25 64.96
CA VAL A 684 -27.65 -66.59 65.59
C VAL A 684 -27.18 -65.39 66.39
N ILE A 685 -26.82 -65.60 67.65
CA ILE A 685 -26.47 -64.53 68.59
C ILE A 685 -25.13 -64.90 69.24
N GLY A 686 -24.09 -64.12 68.96
CA GLY A 686 -22.73 -64.35 69.48
C GLY A 686 -22.51 -63.86 70.92
N GLY A 687 -23.50 -63.19 71.51
CA GLY A 687 -23.44 -62.62 72.86
C GLY A 687 -24.76 -62.82 73.62
N ASN A 688 -25.17 -61.84 74.42
CA ASN A 688 -26.39 -61.93 75.21
C ASN A 688 -27.64 -61.66 74.37
N TYR A 689 -28.65 -62.52 74.49
CA TYR A 689 -30.01 -62.24 74.03
C TYR A 689 -30.87 -61.69 75.17
N LYS A 690 -31.65 -60.64 74.89
CA LYS A 690 -32.60 -60.05 75.83
C LYS A 690 -33.89 -59.72 75.08
N ASN A 691 -35.00 -60.26 75.55
CA ASN A 691 -36.33 -59.94 75.05
C ASN A 691 -37.16 -59.38 76.22
N GLU A 692 -37.51 -58.10 76.15
CA GLU A 692 -38.31 -57.42 77.17
C GLU A 692 -39.66 -57.02 76.58
N ILE A 693 -40.74 -57.54 77.17
CA ILE A 693 -42.10 -57.36 76.69
C ILE A 693 -42.88 -56.70 77.83
N GLY A 694 -43.37 -55.48 77.59
CA GLY A 694 -44.14 -54.71 78.58
C GLY A 694 -45.60 -55.16 78.76
N GLY A 695 -46.07 -56.07 77.92
CA GLY A 695 -47.41 -56.66 77.95
C GLY A 695 -47.37 -58.18 77.90
N ASN A 696 -48.35 -58.82 77.24
CA ASN A 696 -48.38 -60.27 77.10
C ASN A 696 -47.41 -60.75 76.01
N ASN A 697 -46.62 -61.77 76.32
CA ASN A 697 -45.94 -62.59 75.31
C ASN A 697 -46.82 -63.80 74.95
N THR A 698 -46.88 -64.18 73.68
CA THR A 698 -47.60 -65.39 73.24
C THR A 698 -46.84 -66.02 72.08
N GLU A 699 -46.24 -67.18 72.35
CA GLU A 699 -45.47 -67.95 71.39
C GLU A 699 -46.29 -69.19 70.99
N ASN A 700 -46.80 -69.21 69.76
CA ASN A 700 -47.57 -70.34 69.22
C ASN A 700 -46.67 -71.17 68.31
N VAL A 701 -46.33 -72.40 68.72
CA VAL A 701 -45.41 -73.27 68.01
C VAL A 701 -46.17 -74.46 67.42
N GLY A 702 -46.17 -74.59 66.09
CA GLY A 702 -47.02 -75.56 65.38
C GLY A 702 -46.60 -77.03 65.48
N ALA A 703 -45.38 -77.32 65.94
CA ALA A 703 -44.86 -78.68 66.10
C ALA A 703 -44.08 -78.86 67.41
N VAL A 704 -42.87 -78.31 67.52
CA VAL A 704 -41.98 -78.51 68.67
C VAL A 704 -41.14 -77.27 68.95
N SER A 705 -40.96 -76.93 70.23
CA SER A 705 -39.98 -75.94 70.72
C SER A 705 -38.96 -76.62 71.64
N PHE A 706 -37.69 -76.24 71.52
CA PHE A 706 -36.59 -76.76 72.33
C PHE A 706 -35.77 -75.60 72.91
N LEU A 707 -35.66 -75.53 74.24
CA LEU A 707 -34.72 -74.64 74.93
C LEU A 707 -33.56 -75.45 75.51
N ALA A 708 -32.40 -75.38 74.88
CA ALA A 708 -31.15 -75.95 75.40
C ALA A 708 -30.29 -74.84 76.03
N SER A 709 -29.70 -75.11 77.20
CA SER A 709 -28.79 -74.20 77.91
C SER A 709 -27.62 -74.98 78.51
N GLY A 710 -26.40 -74.48 78.35
CA GLY A 710 -25.20 -75.03 79.01
C GLY A 710 -25.08 -74.68 80.50
N GLY A 711 -25.95 -73.80 81.02
CA GLY A 711 -26.00 -73.40 82.43
C GLY A 711 -27.42 -73.46 83.02
N PRO A 712 -27.58 -73.31 84.35
CA PRO A 712 -28.87 -73.42 85.02
C PRO A 712 -29.86 -72.35 84.55
N GLN A 713 -30.97 -72.79 83.94
CA GLN A 713 -32.08 -71.89 83.60
C GLN A 713 -32.84 -71.48 84.87
N THR A 714 -33.07 -70.19 85.03
CA THR A 714 -33.90 -69.64 86.13
C THR A 714 -35.11 -68.92 85.54
N ILE A 715 -36.27 -69.58 85.60
CA ILE A 715 -37.56 -68.97 85.22
C ILE A 715 -38.11 -68.25 86.44
N LYS A 716 -38.08 -66.90 86.43
CA LYS A 716 -38.79 -66.08 87.41
C LYS A 716 -40.07 -65.53 86.77
N VAL A 717 -41.19 -65.84 87.39
CA VAL A 717 -42.52 -65.28 87.07
C VAL A 717 -43.08 -64.58 88.30
N SER A 718 -43.79 -63.49 88.11
CA SER A 718 -44.49 -62.75 89.18
C SER A 718 -45.87 -63.33 89.52
N GLY A 719 -46.34 -64.32 88.75
CA GLY A 719 -47.62 -64.99 88.89
C GLY A 719 -47.52 -66.49 88.58
N ALA A 720 -48.66 -67.15 88.35
CA ALA A 720 -48.70 -68.58 88.10
C ALA A 720 -48.28 -68.98 86.67
N ILE A 721 -47.61 -70.13 86.53
CA ILE A 721 -47.40 -70.79 85.24
C ILE A 721 -48.59 -71.70 84.96
N LEU A 722 -49.33 -71.45 83.89
CA LEU A 722 -50.38 -72.33 83.38
C LEU A 722 -49.91 -72.98 82.08
N ARG A 723 -50.01 -74.32 82.01
CA ARG A 723 -49.74 -75.13 80.81
C ARG A 723 -50.95 -75.99 80.48
N GLN A 724 -51.28 -76.09 79.19
CA GLN A 724 -52.43 -76.86 78.69
C GLN A 724 -52.05 -78.24 78.12
N ALA A 725 -50.75 -78.57 78.05
CA ALA A 725 -50.24 -79.85 77.57
C ALA A 725 -49.27 -80.49 78.61
N PRO A 726 -49.10 -81.82 78.62
CA PRO A 726 -48.20 -82.52 79.53
C PRO A 726 -46.76 -82.02 79.44
N ILE A 727 -46.03 -82.04 80.55
CA ILE A 727 -44.58 -81.88 80.52
C ILE A 727 -43.99 -83.26 80.26
N HIS A 728 -43.32 -83.40 79.11
CA HIS A 728 -42.49 -84.58 78.81
C HIS A 728 -41.09 -84.32 79.37
N LEU A 729 -40.66 -85.15 80.33
CA LEU A 729 -39.33 -85.09 80.94
C LEU A 729 -38.55 -86.34 80.59
N THR A 730 -37.52 -86.20 79.76
CA THR A 730 -36.61 -87.29 79.40
C THR A 730 -35.31 -87.14 80.17
N VAL A 731 -35.01 -88.07 81.07
CA VAL A 731 -33.70 -88.14 81.76
C VAL A 731 -33.14 -89.56 81.59
N SER A 732 -32.07 -89.66 80.79
CA SER A 732 -31.20 -90.83 80.57
C SER A 732 -31.75 -92.20 81.01
N GLY A 733 -32.77 -92.70 80.30
CA GLY A 733 -33.28 -94.07 80.46
C GLY A 733 -34.68 -94.20 81.06
N TYR A 734 -35.38 -93.10 81.33
CA TYR A 734 -36.79 -93.09 81.74
C TYR A 734 -37.57 -91.99 80.99
N GLU A 735 -38.76 -92.34 80.51
CA GLU A 735 -39.72 -91.45 79.84
C GLU A 735 -41.11 -91.64 80.46
N GLU A 736 -41.75 -90.55 80.88
CA GLU A 736 -43.11 -90.57 81.41
C GLU A 736 -43.84 -89.25 81.08
N ASP A 737 -45.09 -89.35 80.62
CA ASP A 737 -45.97 -88.19 80.41
C ASP A 737 -46.70 -87.83 81.71
N ILE A 738 -46.39 -86.68 82.32
CA ILE A 738 -47.17 -86.19 83.48
C ILE A 738 -48.50 -85.60 83.00
N LYS A 739 -49.52 -86.46 82.86
CA LYS A 739 -50.88 -86.09 82.42
C LYS A 739 -51.72 -85.60 83.59
N GLY A 740 -51.65 -84.29 83.86
CA GLY A 740 -52.61 -83.58 84.71
C GLY A 740 -52.32 -83.67 86.20
N GLY A 741 -51.35 -82.88 86.67
CA GLY A 741 -51.13 -82.62 88.09
C GLY A 741 -50.76 -81.16 88.33
N PHE A 742 -51.52 -80.45 89.18
CA PHE A 742 -51.11 -79.15 89.69
C PHE A 742 -50.07 -79.35 90.79
N ALA A 743 -48.90 -78.73 90.64
CA ALA A 743 -47.83 -78.73 91.64
C ALA A 743 -47.71 -77.33 92.27
N GLU A 744 -48.38 -77.11 93.41
CA GLU A 744 -48.21 -75.90 94.22
C GLU A 744 -47.14 -76.16 95.30
N ALA A 745 -45.91 -75.68 95.07
CA ALA A 745 -44.81 -75.83 96.01
C ALA A 745 -44.81 -74.67 97.03
N LYS A 746 -45.46 -74.87 98.19
CA LYS A 746 -45.50 -73.88 99.29
C LYS A 746 -44.61 -74.32 100.46
N LEU A 747 -43.43 -73.73 100.56
CA LEU A 747 -42.49 -73.95 101.66
C LEU A 747 -43.06 -73.40 102.97
N THR A 748 -43.14 -74.26 103.99
CA THR A 748 -43.54 -73.88 105.34
C THR A 748 -42.46 -74.37 106.32
N ASP A 749 -41.59 -73.42 106.70
CA ASP A 749 -40.43 -73.58 107.59
C ASP A 749 -39.24 -74.42 107.08
N SER A 750 -38.11 -74.23 107.75
CA SER A 750 -36.75 -74.44 107.29
C SER A 750 -36.03 -75.54 108.07
N SER A 751 -35.14 -76.26 107.37
CA SER A 751 -34.22 -77.30 107.87
C SER A 751 -34.72 -78.76 108.00
N ASN A 752 -35.13 -79.38 106.89
CA ASN A 752 -34.42 -80.57 106.39
C ASN A 752 -34.82 -80.99 104.97
N THR A 753 -33.94 -81.72 104.29
CA THR A 753 -34.15 -82.24 102.94
C THR A 753 -35.13 -83.42 102.92
N GLY A 754 -36.33 -83.20 102.38
CA GLY A 754 -37.30 -84.25 102.11
C GLY A 754 -38.59 -83.70 101.50
N ILE A 755 -38.81 -83.90 100.20
CA ILE A 755 -40.09 -83.60 99.55
C ILE A 755 -41.02 -84.78 99.80
N SER A 756 -42.11 -84.56 100.52
CA SER A 756 -43.18 -85.54 100.72
C SER A 756 -44.32 -85.31 99.73
N LEU A 757 -44.67 -86.35 98.98
CA LEU A 757 -45.84 -86.40 98.09
C LEU A 757 -46.90 -87.27 98.75
N SER A 758 -48.10 -86.73 98.94
CA SER A 758 -49.24 -87.47 99.50
C SER A 758 -50.42 -87.40 98.53
N ALA A 759 -50.93 -88.55 98.11
CA ALA A 759 -52.10 -88.69 97.28
C ALA A 759 -53.29 -89.16 98.14
N ILE A 760 -54.43 -88.47 98.04
CA ILE A 760 -55.68 -88.86 98.67
C ILE A 760 -56.52 -89.58 97.60
N ALA A 761 -56.97 -90.80 97.90
CA ALA A 761 -57.84 -91.59 97.03
C ALA A 761 -59.19 -91.83 97.70
N GLU A 762 -60.27 -91.84 96.90
CA GLU A 762 -61.61 -92.23 97.34
C GLU A 762 -62.16 -93.31 96.38
N THR A 763 -62.88 -94.31 96.94
CA THR A 763 -63.26 -95.55 96.25
C THR A 763 -64.70 -95.95 96.60
N ARG A 764 -65.51 -96.44 95.63
CA ARG A 764 -66.75 -97.20 95.90
C ARG A 764 -67.11 -98.21 94.79
N GLY A 765 -67.59 -99.40 95.19
CA GLY A 765 -68.33 -100.36 94.35
C GLY A 765 -67.74 -101.79 94.30
N ILE A 766 -68.49 -102.81 94.77
CA ILE A 766 -68.02 -104.21 94.96
C ILE A 766 -69.14 -105.20 94.59
N THR A 767 -68.81 -106.36 93.96
CA THR A 767 -69.21 -107.74 94.39
C THR A 767 -68.75 -108.83 93.41
N GLY A 768 -68.26 -109.97 93.93
CA GLY A 768 -67.86 -111.16 93.13
C GLY A 768 -66.75 -111.99 93.80
N LEU A 769 -67.11 -112.82 94.79
CA LEU A 769 -66.18 -113.58 95.64
C LEU A 769 -65.61 -114.85 94.98
N SER A 770 -64.36 -115.21 95.33
CA SER A 770 -64.08 -116.46 96.08
C SER A 770 -62.61 -116.57 96.54
N ASN A 771 -62.39 -117.09 97.76
CA ASN A 771 -61.08 -117.22 98.40
C ASN A 771 -60.28 -118.45 97.91
N SER A 772 -58.95 -118.34 97.89
CA SER A 772 -58.10 -119.31 98.62
C SER A 772 -56.73 -118.73 98.99
N THR A 773 -56.41 -118.85 100.28
CA THR A 773 -55.07 -118.66 100.84
C THR A 773 -54.24 -119.91 100.58
N GLU A 774 -52.96 -119.78 100.21
CA GLU A 774 -51.94 -120.76 100.64
C GLU A 774 -50.52 -120.18 100.65
N VAL A 775 -49.60 -120.92 101.28
CA VAL A 775 -48.40 -120.41 101.96
C VAL A 775 -47.15 -121.21 101.55
N PHE A 776 -46.06 -120.49 101.26
CA PHE A 776 -44.64 -120.91 101.29
C PHE A 776 -44.26 -122.36 100.88
N LYS A 777 -43.43 -122.48 99.83
CA LYS A 777 -41.99 -122.79 99.96
C LYS A 777 -41.28 -122.65 98.60
N GLY A 778 -40.02 -122.21 98.60
CA GLY A 778 -39.20 -122.10 97.39
C GLY A 778 -38.33 -123.34 97.15
N ILE A 779 -37.55 -123.31 96.06
CA ILE A 779 -36.22 -123.94 95.94
C ILE A 779 -35.48 -123.35 94.73
N ASP A 780 -34.15 -123.45 94.79
CA ASP A 780 -33.12 -122.83 93.95
C ASP A 780 -32.80 -123.59 92.63
N LYS A 781 -32.01 -122.93 91.76
CA LYS A 781 -31.22 -123.42 90.59
C LYS A 781 -31.89 -123.57 89.21
N GLY A 782 -31.26 -122.88 88.23
CA GLY A 782 -30.31 -123.63 87.40
C GLY A 782 -30.41 -123.59 85.85
N TYR A 783 -30.02 -122.47 85.25
CA TYR A 783 -29.26 -122.37 83.97
C TYR A 783 -29.70 -123.02 82.63
N LYS A 784 -29.55 -122.16 81.60
CA LYS A 784 -28.99 -122.37 80.23
C LYS A 784 -29.91 -122.66 79.02
N ASN A 785 -29.82 -121.68 78.11
CA ASN A 785 -29.52 -121.80 76.67
C ASN A 785 -30.63 -122.11 75.64
N LYS A 786 -30.81 -121.09 74.78
CA LYS A 786 -30.50 -121.07 73.33
C LYS A 786 -31.64 -121.13 72.29
N GLN A 787 -31.40 -120.27 71.29
CA GLN A 787 -31.71 -120.39 69.84
C GLN A 787 -33.17 -120.17 69.38
N GLU A 788 -33.37 -118.98 68.76
CA GLU A 788 -33.59 -118.78 67.31
C GLU A 788 -34.25 -119.91 66.48
N PRO A 789 -35.13 -119.57 65.51
CA PRO A 789 -34.70 -118.97 64.23
C PRO A 789 -34.90 -117.43 64.13
N THR A 790 -34.17 -116.61 63.34
CA THR A 790 -33.71 -116.63 61.91
C THR A 790 -34.91 -116.60 60.91
N ALA A 791 -34.91 -116.01 59.69
CA ALA A 791 -33.89 -115.71 58.67
C ALA A 791 -34.46 -114.77 57.53
N ILE A 792 -33.74 -114.12 56.59
CA ILE A 792 -32.34 -113.61 56.46
C ILE A 792 -32.13 -112.80 55.12
N LYS A 793 -31.26 -111.76 55.06
CA LYS A 793 -30.49 -111.22 53.86
C LYS A 793 -31.23 -110.47 52.70
N LEU A 794 -30.59 -109.69 51.79
CA LEU A 794 -29.18 -109.28 51.53
C LEU A 794 -29.04 -107.91 50.76
N TRP A 795 -27.81 -107.39 50.74
CA TRP A 795 -27.24 -106.14 50.21
C TRP A 795 -27.27 -105.85 48.68
N ALA A 796 -27.07 -104.55 48.34
CA ALA A 796 -25.97 -104.03 47.49
C ALA A 796 -25.78 -102.51 47.81
N VAL A 797 -24.64 -102.01 48.32
CA VAL A 797 -23.35 -101.67 47.65
C VAL A 797 -23.44 -100.52 46.64
N GLY A 798 -22.78 -99.39 46.95
CA GLY A 798 -22.76 -98.19 46.10
C GLY A 798 -21.98 -96.99 46.69
N MET A 799 -20.75 -97.18 47.17
CA MET A 799 -19.82 -96.08 47.45
C MET A 799 -18.90 -95.82 46.25
N VAL A 800 -18.75 -94.55 45.86
CA VAL A 800 -17.47 -93.93 45.47
C VAL A 800 -17.55 -92.48 46.00
N SER A 801 -16.85 -92.10 47.08
CA SER A 801 -15.46 -91.61 47.12
C SER A 801 -15.25 -90.25 46.41
N SER A 802 -14.39 -89.33 46.89
CA SER A 802 -13.68 -89.23 48.18
C SER A 802 -12.85 -87.94 48.27
N GLY A 803 -12.86 -87.28 49.44
CA GLY A 803 -11.75 -86.47 49.97
C GLY A 803 -11.48 -85.12 49.28
N VAL A 804 -10.57 -84.26 49.77
CA VAL A 804 -9.74 -84.20 51.00
C VAL A 804 -9.61 -82.67 51.27
N ASP A 805 -10.02 -82.08 52.39
CA ASP A 805 -9.48 -82.11 53.78
C ASP A 805 -8.14 -81.37 53.97
N LEU A 806 -7.84 -81.01 55.23
CA LEU A 806 -6.72 -80.20 55.78
C LEU A 806 -6.93 -78.67 55.70
N GLN A 807 -7.28 -77.96 56.77
CA GLN A 807 -6.68 -77.83 58.12
C GLN A 807 -5.31 -77.12 58.19
N ALA A 808 -5.32 -75.91 58.75
CA ALA A 808 -4.48 -75.42 59.86
C ALA A 808 -4.99 -74.01 60.21
N GLY A 809 -5.19 -73.58 61.46
CA GLY A 809 -4.45 -73.94 62.68
C GLY A 809 -3.27 -72.97 62.81
N GLY A 810 -3.44 -71.81 63.44
CA GLY A 810 -3.37 -71.70 64.89
C GLY A 810 -3.13 -70.24 65.34
N PRO A 811 -2.91 -70.00 66.66
CA PRO A 811 -3.25 -68.72 67.29
C PRO A 811 -2.04 -67.93 67.85
N GLN A 812 -2.35 -66.86 68.63
CA GLN A 812 -1.48 -66.18 69.62
C GLN A 812 -0.33 -65.31 69.08
N THR A 813 0.13 -64.22 69.74
CA THR A 813 -0.42 -63.23 70.71
C THR A 813 0.56 -62.04 70.76
N ASP A 814 0.14 -60.91 71.34
CA ASP A 814 0.99 -59.86 71.95
C ASP A 814 2.13 -59.21 71.14
N ALA A 815 1.83 -58.08 70.48
CA ALA A 815 2.63 -56.83 70.48
C ALA A 815 1.83 -55.67 69.86
#